data_AF-A0A9N8DTS7-F1
#
_entry.id   AF-A0A9N8DTS7-F1
#
_cell.length_a   1.000
_cell.length_b   1.000
_cell.length_c   1.000
_cell.angle_alpha   90.00
_cell.angle_beta   90.00
_cell.angle_gamma   90.00
#
_symmetry.space_group_name_H-M   'P 1'
#
loop_
_entity.id
_entity.type
_entity.pdbx_description
1 polymer ?
#
loop_
_entity_poly.entity_id
_entity_poly.type
_entity_poly.pdbx_seq_one_letter_code
_entity_poly.pdbx_strand_id
1 'polypeptide(L)'
;MASLSLTRAQESASSYGGCPIDEYYGGLLTSRADGTATVREDVSRQDLEALLEETTRQVLPYTGSNDRDDVWKALIDVDAGQEPDTVRLLYRQVDFPALPHGTASTWNREHLWPKSRGVEYSGSDFTDVHHLFPADWNVNSARSNLFFGSCGLVEPQSSCKSPAHTEAASDTESDSQVFLPPANVRGDIARALFYMDLRYSSSTNNGIDLVLTDCPSPNNDNEMAYLSQLLTWHVMDPVDEGEKQRNQRVCERWQGNRNPFVDFPELAERFLGSPQTPANDGTGYPSCQQQQPQPQHPSGGDTNNNNEPSSSNDDPCNELSAGDILFVGMRSDNPDLVAMVTFKDLPVGLRLYLTDNAWTGSDLGTNEGTIQLIVTSEIASGAVFGYGGASGEDTLLYQGDWENVQGQFALSASGDSVLLYCKTNTEQDEIRFLAGLENSGDGWVESSNQENDFGSSRSALPAALEEKGTVSLPHYDDFAYVGAQEGSVEQLQDLLTDPSQWSGHNNDEDDMVLPTSFEISLAPVSMTESVAGDVMVVAVTAIDPDMVALVALEPLPGGTELYITDNTWTGSKFLTNEGTLKLTLPPAGVDVGSIFGYGATSLRFHDQWQSEGGRFALAESGDSIVVYTRDGNATKHMAAFSYAGGGWRAPGLADDQYGTADSVLPKELEQVGAVSLPRFESYVYKGPTDGEKEFLQRQLQNTSNWQGYDSSRVEPPREDFSVQSSQSSPSSATSTCPLSRRQITNVLMVGVAVVRLLGWS
;
A
#
# COMPACT_ATOMS: atom_id res chain seq x y z
N MET A 1 40.59 -25.33 -30.95
CA MET A 1 39.71 -26.26 -30.23
C MET A 1 40.38 -26.64 -28.92
N ALA A 2 40.10 -25.90 -27.86
CA ALA A 2 40.34 -26.34 -26.50
C ALA A 2 39.00 -26.09 -25.78
N SER A 3 38.24 -27.17 -25.66
CA SER A 3 37.01 -27.20 -24.87
C SER A 3 37.43 -27.12 -23.41
N LEU A 4 37.43 -25.91 -22.84
CA LEU A 4 37.38 -25.73 -21.41
C LEU A 4 35.92 -25.98 -21.01
N SER A 5 35.60 -27.25 -20.76
CA SER A 5 34.39 -27.59 -20.02
C SER A 5 34.52 -26.97 -18.64
N LEU A 6 33.59 -26.07 -18.28
CA LEU A 6 33.36 -25.70 -16.89
C LEU A 6 32.84 -26.94 -16.17
N THR A 7 33.77 -27.75 -15.68
CA THR A 7 33.50 -28.69 -14.59
C THR A 7 32.95 -27.86 -13.45
N ARG A 8 31.67 -28.09 -13.11
CA ARG A 8 30.98 -27.64 -11.90
C ARG A 8 31.98 -27.48 -10.77
N ALA A 9 32.36 -26.24 -10.49
CA ALA A 9 33.19 -25.90 -9.35
C ALA A 9 32.35 -26.08 -8.08
N GLN A 10 32.18 -27.33 -7.66
CA GLN A 10 32.05 -27.65 -6.25
C GLN A 10 33.45 -27.64 -5.64
N GLU A 11 34.11 -26.49 -5.66
CA GLU A 11 35.13 -26.19 -4.66
C GLU A 11 34.42 -25.48 -3.53
N SER A 12 34.66 -25.95 -2.31
CA SER A 12 34.00 -25.50 -1.09
C SER A 12 34.32 -24.02 -0.79
N ALA A 13 33.62 -23.11 -1.44
CA ALA A 13 33.42 -21.77 -0.89
C ALA A 13 32.67 -21.97 0.43
N SER A 14 33.25 -21.49 1.54
CA SER A 14 32.61 -21.54 2.85
C SER A 14 31.29 -20.79 2.75
N SER A 15 30.17 -21.52 2.78
CA SER A 15 28.86 -20.90 2.88
C SER A 15 28.82 -20.11 4.18
N TYR A 16 28.47 -18.84 4.10
CA TYR A 16 28.13 -18.04 5.25
C TYR A 16 26.94 -18.69 5.97
N GLY A 17 27.09 -18.98 7.27
CA GLY A 17 25.97 -19.33 8.15
C GLY A 17 25.18 -18.07 8.55
N GLY A 18 23.96 -18.20 9.07
CA GLY A 18 23.13 -17.03 9.41
C GLY A 18 22.32 -16.47 8.24
N CYS A 19 22.20 -17.19 7.13
CA CYS A 19 21.46 -16.75 5.94
C CYS A 19 20.01 -17.26 5.80
N PRO A 20 19.55 -18.33 6.49
CA PRO A 20 18.10 -18.59 6.57
C PRO A 20 17.36 -17.35 7.09
N ILE A 21 16.20 -17.03 6.52
CA ILE A 21 15.47 -15.78 6.82
C ILE A 21 15.22 -15.63 8.32
N ASP A 22 14.79 -16.71 8.97
CA ASP A 22 14.55 -16.81 10.41
C ASP A 22 15.80 -16.59 11.27
N GLU A 23 16.99 -16.97 10.77
CA GLU A 23 18.26 -16.74 11.46
C GLU A 23 18.80 -15.32 11.18
N TYR A 24 18.73 -14.87 9.93
CA TYR A 24 19.25 -13.59 9.48
C TYR A 24 18.50 -12.41 10.13
N TYR A 25 17.17 -12.51 10.19
CA TYR A 25 16.31 -11.48 10.78
C TYR A 25 15.88 -11.83 12.21
N GLY A 26 16.49 -12.81 12.88
CA GLY A 26 15.94 -13.43 14.10
C GLY A 26 15.61 -12.48 15.27
N GLY A 27 16.21 -11.28 15.32
CA GLY A 27 15.86 -10.24 16.30
C GLY A 27 14.73 -9.28 15.87
N LEU A 28 14.41 -9.28 14.59
CA LEU A 28 13.45 -8.37 13.93
C LEU A 28 12.16 -9.09 13.49
N LEU A 29 12.09 -10.41 13.64
CA LEU A 29 10.90 -11.18 13.28
C LEU A 29 10.01 -11.47 14.48
N THR A 30 8.71 -11.51 14.24
CA THR A 30 7.73 -12.19 15.10
C THR A 30 7.05 -13.30 14.33
N SER A 31 6.60 -14.32 15.05
CA SER A 31 5.80 -15.39 14.47
C SER A 31 4.36 -14.93 14.33
N ARG A 32 3.82 -15.02 13.12
CA ARG A 32 2.38 -14.89 12.88
C ARG A 32 1.65 -16.11 13.43
N ALA A 33 0.36 -15.95 13.69
CA ALA A 33 -0.50 -17.01 14.22
C ALA A 33 -0.63 -18.23 13.28
N ASP A 34 -0.33 -18.07 11.99
CA ASP A 34 -0.29 -19.12 10.96
C ASP A 34 1.06 -19.89 10.91
N GLY A 35 2.02 -19.52 11.75
CA GLY A 35 3.35 -20.14 11.83
C GLY A 35 4.37 -19.57 10.84
N THR A 36 4.02 -18.56 10.06
CA THR A 36 4.96 -17.79 9.23
C THR A 36 5.66 -16.71 10.06
N ALA A 37 6.83 -16.23 9.63
CA ALA A 37 7.54 -15.15 10.29
C ALA A 37 7.36 -13.85 9.49
N THR A 38 7.11 -12.74 10.18
CA THR A 38 6.97 -11.39 9.62
C THR A 38 7.89 -10.44 10.37
N VAL A 39 8.33 -9.37 9.72
CA VAL A 39 9.02 -8.29 10.41
C VAL A 39 8.09 -7.67 11.44
N ARG A 40 8.57 -7.44 12.67
CA ARG A 40 7.76 -6.84 13.73
C ARG A 40 7.39 -5.39 13.38
N GLU A 41 6.23 -4.95 13.87
CA GLU A 41 5.74 -3.59 13.66
C GLU A 41 6.58 -2.51 14.37
N ASP A 42 7.41 -2.88 15.36
CA ASP A 42 8.34 -1.97 16.03
C ASP A 42 9.68 -1.80 15.29
N VAL A 43 9.95 -2.59 14.25
CA VAL A 43 11.23 -2.53 13.51
C VAL A 43 11.28 -1.26 12.68
N SER A 44 12.17 -0.35 13.06
CA SER A 44 12.39 0.90 12.34
C SER A 44 13.22 0.67 11.06
N ARG A 45 13.22 1.68 10.19
CA ARG A 45 14.16 1.73 9.05
C ARG A 45 15.61 1.59 9.51
N GLN A 46 15.98 2.27 10.60
CA GLN A 46 17.33 2.24 11.18
C GLN A 46 17.75 0.85 11.68
N ASP A 47 16.81 0.05 12.19
CA ASP A 47 17.10 -1.33 12.61
C ASP A 47 17.52 -2.20 11.42
N LEU A 48 16.89 -1.99 10.25
CA LEU A 48 17.27 -2.66 9.02
C LEU A 48 18.60 -2.13 8.47
N GLU A 49 18.82 -0.81 8.51
CA GLU A 49 20.11 -0.22 8.14
C GLU A 49 21.27 -0.83 8.96
N ALA A 50 21.10 -0.90 10.28
CA ALA A 50 22.06 -1.50 11.19
C ALA A 50 22.26 -3.00 10.94
N LEU A 51 21.17 -3.76 10.72
CA LEU A 51 21.25 -5.18 10.39
C LEU A 51 22.06 -5.40 9.12
N LEU A 52 21.78 -4.62 8.08
CA LEU A 52 22.49 -4.73 6.82
C LEU A 52 23.97 -4.40 7.05
N GLU A 53 24.29 -3.30 7.76
CA GLU A 53 25.67 -2.94 8.10
C GLU A 53 26.44 -4.05 8.81
N GLU A 54 25.85 -4.63 9.86
CA GLU A 54 26.44 -5.70 10.66
C GLU A 54 26.65 -7.00 9.86
N THR A 55 25.71 -7.32 8.96
CA THR A 55 25.70 -8.62 8.29
C THR A 55 26.53 -8.67 7.00
N THR A 56 26.94 -7.53 6.45
CA THR A 56 27.85 -7.50 5.29
C THR A 56 29.26 -7.94 5.69
N ARG A 57 29.64 -9.14 5.26
CA ARG A 57 30.91 -9.79 5.64
C ARG A 57 32.03 -9.55 4.63
N GLN A 58 31.69 -9.29 3.38
CA GLN A 58 32.67 -9.15 2.31
C GLN A 58 32.29 -8.05 1.34
N VAL A 59 33.26 -7.16 1.09
CA VAL A 59 33.24 -6.24 -0.05
C VAL A 59 33.97 -6.90 -1.20
N LEU A 60 33.26 -7.17 -2.30
CA LEU A 60 33.84 -7.91 -3.43
C LEU A 60 34.82 -7.04 -4.21
N PRO A 61 35.98 -7.56 -4.64
CA PRO A 61 36.87 -6.82 -5.52
C PRO A 61 36.22 -6.50 -6.87
N TYR A 62 36.38 -5.27 -7.35
CA TYR A 62 36.01 -4.88 -8.72
C TYR A 62 37.21 -5.03 -9.66
N THR A 63 37.45 -6.25 -10.14
CA THR A 63 38.63 -6.59 -10.94
C THR A 63 38.37 -6.50 -12.45
N GLY A 64 39.46 -6.63 -13.23
CA GLY A 64 39.43 -6.91 -14.67
C GLY A 64 39.94 -8.31 -15.04
N SER A 65 40.19 -9.20 -14.07
CA SER A 65 40.69 -10.57 -14.29
C SER A 65 39.88 -11.59 -13.49
N ASN A 66 39.85 -12.85 -13.91
CA ASN A 66 38.96 -13.90 -13.38
C ASN A 66 39.59 -14.75 -12.27
N ASP A 67 40.72 -14.30 -11.72
CA ASP A 67 41.61 -15.13 -10.89
C ASP A 67 41.21 -15.16 -9.41
N ARG A 68 40.16 -14.45 -9.01
CA ARG A 68 39.69 -14.31 -7.62
C ARG A 68 38.18 -14.25 -7.55
N ASP A 69 37.64 -14.48 -6.36
CA ASP A 69 36.21 -14.29 -6.10
C ASP A 69 35.95 -12.78 -6.07
N ASP A 70 35.27 -12.33 -7.11
CA ASP A 70 35.05 -10.93 -7.46
C ASP A 70 33.63 -10.75 -8.00
N VAL A 71 33.27 -9.52 -8.33
CA VAL A 71 31.95 -9.19 -8.87
C VAL A 71 31.62 -9.99 -10.14
N TRP A 72 32.60 -10.30 -11.01
CA TRP A 72 32.32 -11.07 -12.22
C TRP A 72 31.85 -12.48 -11.91
N LYS A 73 32.59 -13.18 -11.03
CA LYS A 73 32.18 -14.52 -10.62
C LYS A 73 30.87 -14.52 -9.85
N ALA A 74 30.64 -13.48 -9.03
CA ALA A 74 29.39 -13.34 -8.30
C ALA A 74 28.21 -13.26 -9.25
N LEU A 75 28.25 -12.37 -10.24
CA LEU A 75 27.18 -12.25 -11.24
C LEU A 75 27.01 -13.50 -12.11
N ILE A 76 28.11 -14.19 -12.45
CA ILE A 76 28.01 -15.47 -13.18
C ILE A 76 27.24 -16.53 -12.37
N ASP A 77 27.41 -16.56 -11.04
CA ASP A 77 26.71 -17.49 -10.15
C ASP A 77 25.27 -17.05 -9.85
N VAL A 78 25.06 -15.78 -9.48
CA VAL A 78 23.75 -15.32 -9.01
C VAL A 78 22.76 -15.11 -10.15
N ASP A 79 23.24 -14.74 -11.34
CA ASP A 79 22.45 -14.44 -12.55
C ASP A 79 22.74 -15.46 -13.68
N ALA A 80 23.02 -16.72 -13.32
CA ALA A 80 23.24 -17.81 -14.26
C ALA A 80 22.04 -18.00 -15.21
N GLY A 81 22.30 -18.20 -16.50
CA GLY A 81 21.27 -18.50 -17.48
C GLY A 81 20.72 -19.93 -17.33
N GLN A 82 19.67 -20.23 -18.11
CA GLN A 82 19.12 -21.58 -18.19
C GLN A 82 20.07 -22.54 -18.89
N GLU A 83 20.84 -22.06 -19.87
CA GLU A 83 21.87 -22.82 -20.55
C GLU A 83 23.19 -22.86 -19.74
N PRO A 84 23.92 -23.99 -19.73
CA PRO A 84 25.22 -24.06 -19.06
C PRO A 84 26.20 -23.00 -19.57
N ASP A 85 27.03 -22.47 -18.67
CA ASP A 85 28.08 -21.49 -18.97
C ASP A 85 27.56 -20.17 -19.57
N THR A 86 26.33 -19.80 -19.23
CA THR A 86 25.69 -18.54 -19.64
C THR A 86 25.24 -17.70 -18.44
N VAL A 87 25.03 -16.41 -18.69
CA VAL A 87 24.40 -15.45 -17.78
C VAL A 87 23.15 -14.86 -18.42
N ARG A 88 22.16 -14.54 -17.60
CA ARG A 88 20.94 -13.86 -18.02
C ARG A 88 21.17 -12.35 -18.11
N LEU A 89 21.01 -11.75 -19.28
CA LEU A 89 21.21 -10.31 -19.47
C LEU A 89 19.94 -9.52 -19.14
N LEU A 90 20.05 -8.57 -18.20
CA LEU A 90 18.92 -7.80 -17.63
C LEU A 90 18.07 -7.07 -18.68
N TYR A 91 18.66 -6.24 -19.53
CA TYR A 91 17.87 -5.43 -20.49
C TYR A 91 17.55 -6.13 -21.80
N ARG A 92 18.27 -7.21 -22.11
CA ARG A 92 18.11 -7.96 -23.37
C ARG A 92 17.25 -9.20 -23.21
N GLN A 93 17.12 -9.73 -21.99
CA GLN A 93 16.30 -10.89 -21.68
C GLN A 93 16.69 -12.15 -22.48
N VAL A 94 18.00 -12.38 -22.61
CA VAL A 94 18.56 -13.59 -23.24
C VAL A 94 19.69 -14.16 -22.40
N ASP A 95 19.92 -15.46 -22.58
CA ASP A 95 21.10 -16.14 -22.07
C ASP A 95 22.29 -15.83 -22.99
N PHE A 96 23.40 -15.40 -22.40
CA PHE A 96 24.60 -14.99 -23.13
C PHE A 96 25.83 -15.69 -22.55
N PRO A 97 26.84 -16.06 -23.37
CA PRO A 97 28.05 -16.70 -22.85
C PRO A 97 28.65 -15.96 -21.66
N ALA A 98 28.87 -16.67 -20.56
CA ALA A 98 29.44 -16.10 -19.34
C ALA A 98 30.86 -15.57 -19.58
N LEU A 99 31.61 -16.21 -20.50
CA LEU A 99 32.96 -15.83 -20.90
C LEU A 99 33.09 -15.74 -22.43
N PRO A 100 33.88 -14.78 -22.96
CA PRO A 100 34.50 -13.64 -22.26
C PRO A 100 33.46 -12.54 -21.91
N HIS A 101 33.80 -11.65 -20.96
CA HIS A 101 32.96 -10.53 -20.51
C HIS A 101 33.77 -9.21 -20.47
N GLY A 102 33.09 -8.08 -20.26
CA GLY A 102 33.71 -6.76 -20.08
C GLY A 102 34.21 -6.08 -21.35
N THR A 103 33.67 -6.43 -22.51
CA THR A 103 34.04 -5.84 -23.81
C THR A 103 32.80 -5.48 -24.62
N ALA A 104 32.94 -4.63 -25.64
CA ALA A 104 31.82 -4.15 -26.45
C ALA A 104 31.04 -5.22 -27.24
N SER A 105 31.60 -6.43 -27.39
CA SER A 105 30.92 -7.56 -28.02
C SER A 105 30.37 -8.58 -27.01
N THR A 106 30.41 -8.26 -25.72
CA THR A 106 30.03 -9.14 -24.62
C THR A 106 29.15 -8.38 -23.61
N TRP A 107 28.93 -8.95 -22.43
CA TRP A 107 28.17 -8.29 -21.37
C TRP A 107 29.09 -7.55 -20.38
N ASN A 108 28.52 -6.61 -19.62
CA ASN A 108 29.17 -5.87 -18.56
C ASN A 108 28.38 -5.89 -17.25
N ARG A 109 29.03 -5.49 -16.17
CA ARG A 109 28.41 -5.15 -14.89
C ARG A 109 27.60 -3.86 -15.05
N GLU A 110 26.28 -3.97 -14.99
CA GLU A 110 25.33 -2.87 -14.88
C GLU A 110 25.25 -2.41 -13.43
N HIS A 111 25.46 -1.12 -13.18
CA HIS A 111 25.15 -0.47 -11.92
C HIS A 111 23.74 0.13 -12.03
N LEU A 112 22.73 -0.49 -11.41
CA LEU A 112 21.36 0.06 -11.45
C LEU A 112 21.31 1.48 -10.88
N TRP A 113 22.02 1.71 -9.78
CA TRP A 113 22.35 3.04 -9.28
C TRP A 113 23.69 3.51 -9.89
N PRO A 114 23.69 4.49 -10.82
CA PRO A 114 24.91 4.84 -11.54
C PRO A 114 25.97 5.49 -10.65
N LYS A 115 27.25 5.28 -10.98
CA LYS A 115 28.41 5.92 -10.31
C LYS A 115 28.40 7.44 -10.37
N SER A 116 27.78 8.01 -11.40
CA SER A 116 27.62 9.46 -11.51
C SER A 116 26.51 10.01 -10.61
N ARG A 117 25.86 9.16 -9.82
CA ARG A 117 24.72 9.45 -8.95
C ARG A 117 24.95 8.93 -7.52
N GLY A 118 26.19 9.00 -7.03
CA GLY A 118 26.45 8.95 -5.59
C GLY A 118 27.09 7.66 -5.13
N VAL A 119 27.03 6.62 -5.97
CA VAL A 119 27.83 5.41 -5.80
C VAL A 119 29.30 5.76 -6.09
N GLU A 120 30.17 5.52 -5.12
CA GLU A 120 31.59 5.76 -5.19
C GLU A 120 32.27 4.88 -6.26
N TYR A 121 33.53 5.17 -6.61
CA TYR A 121 34.31 4.37 -7.57
C TYR A 121 35.01 3.16 -6.92
N SER A 122 34.73 2.90 -5.64
CA SER A 122 35.25 1.83 -4.80
C SER A 122 34.42 1.77 -3.52
N GLY A 123 34.27 0.59 -2.91
CA GLY A 123 33.52 0.48 -1.66
C GLY A 123 32.47 -0.63 -1.72
N SER A 124 31.71 -0.75 -0.64
CA SER A 124 30.58 -1.67 -0.54
C SER A 124 29.51 -1.31 -1.56
N ASP A 125 29.10 -0.04 -1.60
CA ASP A 125 28.14 0.54 -2.56
C ASP A 125 28.51 0.28 -4.02
N PHE A 126 29.79 0.33 -4.36
CA PHE A 126 30.28 0.11 -5.72
C PHE A 126 30.23 -1.35 -6.16
N THR A 127 30.27 -2.28 -5.22
CA THR A 127 30.49 -3.72 -5.48
C THR A 127 29.37 -4.61 -4.98
N ASP A 128 28.29 -4.01 -4.47
CA ASP A 128 27.13 -4.72 -3.97
C ASP A 128 26.34 -5.41 -5.09
N VAL A 129 26.30 -6.73 -5.05
CA VAL A 129 25.64 -7.60 -6.02
C VAL A 129 24.12 -7.49 -5.95
N HIS A 130 23.53 -6.93 -4.89
CA HIS A 130 22.08 -6.66 -4.85
C HIS A 130 21.63 -5.65 -5.90
N HIS A 131 22.49 -4.72 -6.35
CA HIS A 131 22.17 -3.74 -7.41
C HIS A 131 23.00 -3.87 -8.69
N LEU A 132 23.94 -4.83 -8.73
CA LEU A 132 24.74 -5.12 -9.92
C LEU A 132 24.13 -6.27 -10.71
N PHE A 133 24.03 -6.11 -12.03
CA PHE A 133 23.45 -7.12 -12.92
C PHE A 133 24.27 -7.33 -14.20
N PRO A 134 24.21 -8.50 -14.86
CA PRO A 134 24.73 -8.66 -16.21
C PRO A 134 23.88 -7.88 -17.22
N ALA A 135 24.49 -7.02 -18.02
CA ALA A 135 23.81 -6.36 -19.14
C ALA A 135 24.65 -6.41 -20.41
N ASP A 136 24.00 -6.47 -21.58
CA ASP A 136 24.68 -6.30 -22.87
C ASP A 136 25.46 -4.97 -22.86
N TRP A 137 26.74 -5.00 -23.24
CA TRP A 137 27.61 -3.83 -23.12
C TRP A 137 27.05 -2.59 -23.82
N ASN A 138 26.45 -2.77 -25.00
CA ASN A 138 25.94 -1.64 -25.79
C ASN A 138 24.65 -1.09 -25.18
N VAL A 139 23.79 -1.96 -24.65
CA VAL A 139 22.56 -1.54 -23.97
C VAL A 139 22.87 -0.84 -22.66
N ASN A 140 23.81 -1.34 -21.85
CA ASN A 140 24.32 -0.69 -20.65
C ASN A 140 24.90 0.71 -20.99
N SER A 141 25.76 0.78 -22.00
CA SER A 141 26.31 2.06 -22.46
C SER A 141 25.23 3.04 -22.94
N ALA A 142 24.14 2.55 -23.54
CA ALA A 142 23.03 3.38 -23.99
C ALA A 142 22.13 3.82 -22.83
N ARG A 143 21.92 2.97 -21.82
CA ARG A 143 21.20 3.31 -20.59
C ARG A 143 21.92 4.43 -19.82
N SER A 144 23.24 4.45 -19.86
CA SER A 144 24.05 5.53 -19.28
C SER A 144 23.70 5.80 -17.81
N ASN A 145 23.37 7.04 -17.45
CA ASN A 145 22.88 7.44 -16.12
C ASN A 145 21.42 7.91 -16.13
N LEU A 146 20.65 7.45 -17.13
CA LEU A 146 19.23 7.78 -17.26
C LEU A 146 18.46 7.25 -16.04
N PHE A 147 17.49 8.05 -15.60
CA PHE A 147 16.58 7.68 -14.53
C PHE A 147 15.69 6.51 -14.96
N PHE A 148 15.41 5.60 -14.04
CA PHE A 148 14.37 4.61 -14.29
C PHE A 148 13.01 5.28 -14.15
N GLY A 149 12.19 5.14 -15.17
CA GLY A 149 10.89 5.79 -15.23
C GLY A 149 10.13 5.40 -16.48
N SER A 150 8.92 5.94 -16.62
CA SER A 150 8.19 5.88 -17.89
C SER A 150 8.45 7.10 -18.74
N CYS A 151 8.62 6.82 -20.01
CA CYS A 151 8.79 7.78 -21.09
C CYS A 151 7.56 8.70 -21.24
N GLY A 152 7.77 9.97 -21.59
CA GLY A 152 6.66 10.93 -21.84
C GLY A 152 5.94 11.46 -20.58
N LEU A 153 6.39 11.09 -19.38
CA LEU A 153 5.87 11.60 -18.10
C LEU A 153 6.76 12.69 -17.48
N VAL A 154 7.80 13.13 -18.15
CA VAL A 154 8.76 14.11 -17.62
C VAL A 154 8.96 15.21 -18.63
N GLU A 155 8.84 16.46 -18.19
CA GLU A 155 9.08 17.63 -19.03
C GLU A 155 10.59 17.87 -19.23
N PRO A 156 11.06 18.18 -20.46
CA PRO A 156 10.25 18.29 -21.68
C PRO A 156 9.88 16.91 -22.24
N GLN A 157 8.59 16.71 -22.53
CA GLN A 157 8.13 15.48 -23.17
C GLN A 157 8.89 15.28 -24.48
N SER A 158 9.58 14.16 -24.59
CA SER A 158 10.40 13.84 -25.75
C SER A 158 9.97 12.52 -26.40
N SER A 159 10.21 12.39 -27.70
CA SER A 159 9.81 11.18 -28.42
C SER A 159 10.66 10.00 -27.96
N CYS A 160 10.02 8.98 -27.42
CA CYS A 160 10.73 7.82 -26.90
C CYS A 160 11.21 6.88 -28.00
N LYS A 161 12.43 6.41 -27.82
CA LYS A 161 13.06 5.42 -28.67
C LYS A 161 12.67 4.05 -28.17
N SER A 162 12.06 3.25 -29.05
CA SER A 162 11.69 1.85 -28.78
C SER A 162 12.16 0.94 -29.93
N PRO A 163 12.88 -0.17 -29.65
CA PRO A 163 13.50 -0.49 -28.36
C PRO A 163 14.56 0.55 -27.97
N ALA A 164 14.85 0.70 -26.68
CA ALA A 164 15.83 1.67 -26.16
C ALA A 164 17.21 1.55 -26.83
N HIS A 165 17.59 0.32 -27.22
CA HIS A 165 18.74 0.04 -28.06
C HIS A 165 18.48 -1.17 -28.97
N THR A 166 19.24 -1.31 -30.05
CA THR A 166 19.02 -2.37 -31.06
C THR A 166 19.07 -3.78 -30.46
N GLU A 167 19.97 -4.01 -29.49
CA GLU A 167 20.15 -5.26 -28.77
C GLU A 167 19.24 -5.39 -27.54
N ALA A 168 18.51 -4.36 -27.14
CA ALA A 168 17.62 -4.43 -25.98
C ALA A 168 16.34 -5.23 -26.30
N ALA A 169 15.62 -5.67 -25.25
CA ALA A 169 14.31 -6.27 -25.43
C ALA A 169 13.33 -5.26 -26.09
N SER A 170 12.36 -5.78 -26.84
CA SER A 170 11.49 -4.98 -27.71
C SER A 170 10.60 -3.99 -26.96
N ASP A 171 10.32 -4.24 -25.70
CA ASP A 171 9.48 -3.47 -24.79
C ASP A 171 10.26 -2.49 -23.91
N THR A 172 11.55 -2.30 -24.20
CA THR A 172 12.35 -1.22 -23.60
C THR A 172 12.10 0.10 -24.30
N GLU A 173 12.14 1.19 -23.54
CA GLU A 173 12.07 2.54 -24.10
C GLU A 173 13.11 3.45 -23.46
N SER A 174 13.52 4.48 -24.16
CA SER A 174 14.36 5.51 -23.55
C SER A 174 14.21 6.86 -24.24
N ASP A 175 14.53 7.91 -23.51
CA ASP A 175 14.76 9.24 -24.04
C ASP A 175 16.04 9.88 -23.47
N SER A 176 16.15 11.21 -23.49
CA SER A 176 17.32 11.92 -22.98
C SER A 176 17.47 11.91 -21.45
N GLN A 177 16.43 11.52 -20.71
CA GLN A 177 16.42 11.53 -19.24
C GLN A 177 16.02 10.19 -18.64
N VAL A 178 15.17 9.42 -19.32
CA VAL A 178 14.49 8.25 -18.76
C VAL A 178 14.83 6.98 -19.54
N PHE A 179 14.92 5.87 -18.82
CA PHE A 179 15.02 4.52 -19.35
C PHE A 179 13.92 3.65 -18.74
N LEU A 180 13.08 3.07 -19.60
CA LEU A 180 12.06 2.09 -19.27
C LEU A 180 12.59 0.68 -19.57
N PRO A 181 12.86 -0.15 -18.54
CA PRO A 181 13.37 -1.50 -18.72
C PRO A 181 12.26 -2.49 -19.15
N PRO A 182 12.63 -3.72 -19.55
CA PRO A 182 11.66 -4.76 -19.92
C PRO A 182 10.69 -5.04 -18.78
N ALA A 183 9.42 -5.32 -19.10
CA ALA A 183 8.35 -5.40 -18.10
C ALA A 183 8.59 -6.46 -17.01
N ASN A 184 9.23 -7.58 -17.35
CA ASN A 184 9.40 -8.75 -16.51
C ASN A 184 10.61 -8.70 -15.55
N VAL A 185 11.27 -7.54 -15.42
CA VAL A 185 12.37 -7.31 -14.46
C VAL A 185 12.23 -5.95 -13.77
N ARG A 186 11.08 -5.30 -13.90
CA ARG A 186 10.83 -3.97 -13.36
C ARG A 186 10.77 -4.00 -11.84
N GLY A 187 10.20 -5.05 -11.27
CA GLY A 187 10.11 -5.29 -9.83
C GLY A 187 11.46 -5.60 -9.22
N ASP A 188 12.27 -6.42 -9.90
CA ASP A 188 13.64 -6.73 -9.49
C ASP A 188 14.49 -5.45 -9.42
N ILE A 189 14.38 -4.59 -10.43
CA ILE A 189 15.05 -3.29 -10.47
C ILE A 189 14.53 -2.39 -9.34
N ALA A 190 13.22 -2.35 -9.09
CA ALA A 190 12.64 -1.54 -8.03
C ALA A 190 13.16 -1.97 -6.65
N ARG A 191 13.10 -3.26 -6.32
CA ARG A 191 13.57 -3.79 -5.02
C ARG A 191 15.08 -3.66 -4.85
N ALA A 192 15.87 -3.76 -5.93
CA ALA A 192 17.29 -3.47 -5.88
C ALA A 192 17.58 -1.99 -5.57
N LEU A 193 16.76 -1.06 -6.09
CA LEU A 193 16.90 0.37 -5.83
C LEU A 193 16.39 0.75 -4.44
N PHE A 194 15.27 0.18 -3.97
CA PHE A 194 14.80 0.32 -2.59
C PHE A 194 15.87 -0.14 -1.60
N TYR A 195 16.54 -1.25 -1.90
CA TYR A 195 17.67 -1.72 -1.12
C TYR A 195 18.83 -0.72 -1.09
N MET A 196 19.18 -0.08 -2.21
CA MET A 196 20.27 0.89 -2.25
C MET A 196 19.94 2.15 -1.44
N ASP A 197 18.71 2.63 -1.53
CA ASP A 197 18.18 3.75 -0.75
C ASP A 197 18.23 3.45 0.76
N LEU A 198 17.78 2.25 1.16
CA LEU A 198 17.86 1.78 2.53
C LEU A 198 19.30 1.62 2.99
N ARG A 199 20.12 0.88 2.24
CA ARG A 199 21.42 0.43 2.68
C ARG A 199 22.47 1.54 2.76
N TYR A 200 22.40 2.50 1.86
CA TYR A 200 23.42 3.53 1.67
C TYR A 200 22.87 4.90 1.99
N SER A 201 22.26 4.98 3.17
CA SER A 201 21.85 6.24 3.79
C SER A 201 23.06 7.06 4.25
N SER A 202 22.85 8.35 4.53
CA SER A 202 23.92 9.23 5.03
C SER A 202 24.68 8.69 6.25
N SER A 203 24.02 7.89 7.10
CA SER A 203 24.59 7.27 8.30
C SER A 203 25.54 6.11 7.99
N THR A 204 25.36 5.44 6.84
CA THR A 204 26.02 4.18 6.48
C THR A 204 26.95 4.32 5.26
N ASN A 205 26.89 5.43 4.53
CA ASN A 205 27.62 5.64 3.28
C ASN A 205 28.51 6.89 3.27
N ASN A 206 29.43 7.00 4.23
CA ASN A 206 30.41 8.10 4.32
C ASN A 206 29.80 9.52 4.27
N GLY A 207 28.53 9.68 4.66
CA GLY A 207 27.79 10.95 4.61
C GLY A 207 27.11 11.27 3.28
N ILE A 208 27.18 10.39 2.28
CA ILE A 208 26.44 10.50 1.00
C ILE A 208 25.16 9.68 1.11
N ASP A 209 24.02 10.35 1.04
CA ASP A 209 22.70 9.72 1.13
C ASP A 209 22.22 9.30 -0.26
N LEU A 210 22.04 8.01 -0.56
CA LEU A 210 21.39 7.60 -1.81
C LEU A 210 19.88 7.73 -1.67
N VAL A 211 19.24 8.58 -2.48
CA VAL A 211 17.82 8.94 -2.30
C VAL A 211 16.97 8.62 -3.54
N LEU A 212 15.88 7.89 -3.33
CA LEU A 212 14.77 7.76 -4.27
C LEU A 212 13.78 8.89 -4.04
N THR A 213 13.40 9.56 -5.13
CA THR A 213 12.45 10.67 -5.09
C THR A 213 11.63 10.64 -6.37
N ASP A 214 10.48 11.29 -6.38
CA ASP A 214 9.74 11.53 -7.61
C ASP A 214 10.25 12.74 -8.40
N CYS A 215 11.17 13.52 -7.82
CA CYS A 215 11.75 14.70 -8.48
C CYS A 215 13.27 14.62 -8.63
N PRO A 216 13.80 13.53 -9.21
CA PRO A 216 15.23 13.35 -9.31
C PRO A 216 15.82 14.38 -10.27
N SER A 217 16.82 15.11 -9.79
CA SER A 217 17.47 16.18 -10.53
C SER A 217 18.68 15.64 -11.29
N PRO A 218 18.83 15.95 -12.60
CA PRO A 218 20.07 15.67 -13.32
C PRO A 218 21.29 16.38 -12.74
N ASN A 219 21.09 17.43 -11.93
CA ASN A 219 22.14 18.20 -11.28
C ASN A 219 22.44 17.70 -9.87
N ASN A 220 21.62 16.80 -9.32
CA ASN A 220 21.92 16.14 -8.06
C ASN A 220 22.62 14.81 -8.35
N ASP A 221 23.71 14.58 -7.63
CA ASP A 221 24.61 13.46 -7.84
C ASP A 221 24.38 12.34 -6.83
N ASN A 222 23.24 12.28 -6.13
CA ASN A 222 22.89 11.18 -5.23
C ASN A 222 21.43 10.69 -5.36
N GLU A 223 20.67 11.21 -6.34
CA GLU A 223 19.27 10.84 -6.58
C GLU A 223 19.11 9.91 -7.78
N MET A 224 18.19 8.95 -7.71
CA MET A 224 17.94 7.99 -8.78
C MET A 224 16.47 7.60 -8.91
N ALA A 225 16.02 7.34 -10.14
CA ALA A 225 14.68 6.86 -10.51
C ALA A 225 13.51 7.73 -10.02
N TYR A 226 12.30 7.41 -10.47
CA TYR A 226 11.07 8.01 -9.96
C TYR A 226 10.44 7.06 -8.95
N LEU A 227 10.40 7.46 -7.66
CA LEU A 227 9.98 6.58 -6.56
C LEU A 227 8.59 5.97 -6.79
N SER A 228 7.60 6.77 -7.15
CA SER A 228 6.23 6.31 -7.43
C SER A 228 6.18 5.31 -8.59
N GLN A 229 7.06 5.48 -9.58
CA GLN A 229 7.17 4.52 -10.69
C GLN A 229 7.77 3.20 -10.22
N LEU A 230 8.78 3.24 -9.34
CA LEU A 230 9.37 2.04 -8.75
C LEU A 230 8.38 1.30 -7.87
N LEU A 231 7.59 2.00 -7.05
CA LEU A 231 6.52 1.40 -6.24
C LEU A 231 5.46 0.74 -7.13
N THR A 232 5.09 1.39 -8.24
CA THR A 232 4.21 0.79 -9.25
C THR A 232 4.81 -0.49 -9.85
N TRP A 233 6.09 -0.46 -10.20
CA TRP A 233 6.79 -1.61 -10.75
C TRP A 233 6.92 -2.76 -9.76
N HIS A 234 7.20 -2.46 -8.49
CA HIS A 234 7.25 -3.42 -7.41
C HIS A 234 5.95 -4.22 -7.28
N VAL A 235 4.80 -3.54 -7.42
CA VAL A 235 3.48 -4.19 -7.38
C VAL A 235 3.17 -4.96 -8.68
N MET A 236 3.53 -4.40 -9.84
CA MET A 236 3.25 -5.02 -11.14
C MET A 236 4.10 -6.27 -11.43
N ASP A 237 5.29 -6.35 -10.84
CA ASP A 237 6.26 -7.43 -11.03
C ASP A 237 6.69 -7.98 -9.64
N PRO A 238 5.85 -8.82 -9.00
CA PRO A 238 6.10 -9.34 -7.66
C PRO A 238 7.35 -10.21 -7.58
N VAL A 239 7.88 -10.39 -6.37
CA VAL A 239 9.06 -11.24 -6.14
C VAL A 239 8.80 -12.66 -6.65
N ASP A 240 9.66 -13.14 -7.54
CA ASP A 240 9.62 -14.50 -8.05
C ASP A 240 10.67 -15.41 -7.38
N GLU A 241 10.63 -16.69 -7.74
CA GLU A 241 11.55 -17.70 -7.20
C GLU A 241 13.01 -17.46 -7.64
N GLY A 242 13.23 -16.89 -8.83
CA GLY A 242 14.55 -16.55 -9.32
C GLY A 242 15.20 -15.47 -8.46
N GLU A 243 14.44 -14.43 -8.12
CA GLU A 243 14.89 -13.32 -7.27
C GLU A 243 15.16 -13.77 -5.83
N LYS A 244 14.30 -14.62 -5.24
CA LYS A 244 14.54 -15.22 -3.92
C LYS A 244 15.83 -16.03 -3.88
N GLN A 245 16.07 -16.84 -4.92
CA GLN A 245 17.30 -17.61 -5.03
C GLN A 245 18.53 -16.74 -5.23
N ARG A 246 18.41 -15.66 -6.00
CA ARG A 246 19.46 -14.66 -6.17
C ARG A 246 19.82 -14.05 -4.81
N ASN A 247 18.82 -13.57 -4.06
CA ASN A 247 18.99 -12.98 -2.73
C ASN A 247 19.66 -13.95 -1.74
N GLN A 248 19.20 -15.21 -1.72
CA GLN A 248 19.80 -16.26 -0.90
C GLN A 248 21.26 -16.55 -1.30
N ARG A 249 21.59 -16.65 -2.60
CA ARG A 249 22.97 -16.90 -3.07
C ARG A 249 23.90 -15.74 -2.73
N VAL A 250 23.45 -14.49 -2.82
CA VAL A 250 24.25 -13.33 -2.40
C VAL A 250 24.63 -13.43 -0.93
N CYS A 251 23.68 -13.76 -0.05
CA CYS A 251 23.95 -13.96 1.37
C CYS A 251 24.88 -15.15 1.62
N GLU A 252 24.54 -16.33 1.11
CA GLU A 252 25.24 -17.57 1.47
C GLU A 252 26.65 -17.65 0.91
N ARG A 253 26.91 -17.07 -0.27
CA ARG A 253 28.18 -17.28 -0.99
C ARG A 253 29.04 -16.05 -1.18
N TRP A 254 28.45 -14.85 -1.23
CA TRP A 254 29.15 -13.70 -1.82
C TRP A 254 29.40 -12.56 -0.85
N GLN A 255 28.38 -12.09 -0.11
CA GLN A 255 28.51 -10.89 0.70
C GLN A 255 27.97 -11.01 2.13
N GLY A 256 27.13 -12.01 2.42
CA GLY A 256 26.62 -12.25 3.77
C GLY A 256 25.37 -11.45 4.15
N ASN A 257 24.92 -10.52 3.31
CA ASN A 257 23.73 -9.68 3.48
C ASN A 257 22.59 -10.07 2.53
N ARG A 258 21.35 -9.77 2.93
CA ARG A 258 20.11 -10.00 2.16
C ARG A 258 19.45 -8.68 1.79
N ASN A 259 18.65 -8.68 0.72
CA ASN A 259 17.75 -7.59 0.38
C ASN A 259 16.41 -7.76 1.11
N PRO A 260 16.06 -6.91 2.08
CA PRO A 260 14.81 -7.03 2.84
C PRO A 260 13.56 -6.90 1.97
N PHE A 261 13.60 -6.12 0.89
CA PHE A 261 12.45 -5.93 0.01
C PHE A 261 12.17 -7.14 -0.90
N VAL A 262 13.10 -8.10 -0.99
CA VAL A 262 12.88 -9.39 -1.66
C VAL A 262 12.31 -10.42 -0.68
N ASP A 263 12.79 -10.42 0.57
CA ASP A 263 12.31 -11.36 1.58
C ASP A 263 10.96 -10.95 2.18
N PHE A 264 10.74 -9.64 2.32
CA PHE A 264 9.55 -9.00 2.87
C PHE A 264 9.12 -7.82 1.97
N PRO A 265 8.47 -8.08 0.83
CA PRO A 265 8.04 -7.06 -0.12
C PRO A 265 7.20 -5.93 0.50
N GLU A 266 6.41 -6.25 1.53
CA GLU A 266 5.57 -5.31 2.28
C GLU A 266 6.36 -4.15 2.92
N LEU A 267 7.66 -4.32 3.13
CA LEU A 267 8.52 -3.25 3.66
C LEU A 267 8.63 -2.07 2.69
N ALA A 268 8.40 -2.27 1.39
CA ALA A 268 8.41 -1.20 0.40
C ALA A 268 7.31 -0.19 0.69
N GLU A 269 6.09 -0.66 0.91
CA GLU A 269 4.98 0.22 1.28
C GLU A 269 5.20 0.87 2.65
N ARG A 270 5.69 0.07 3.62
CA ARG A 270 5.94 0.54 4.98
C ARG A 270 6.95 1.69 5.07
N PHE A 271 8.04 1.66 4.30
CA PHE A 271 9.13 2.63 4.44
C PHE A 271 9.24 3.64 3.30
N LEU A 272 8.63 3.38 2.15
CA LEU A 272 8.73 4.22 0.95
C LEU A 272 7.37 4.73 0.46
N GLY A 273 6.27 4.23 1.03
CA GLY A 273 4.90 4.64 0.71
C GLY A 273 4.23 3.80 -0.37
N SER A 274 2.98 4.14 -0.70
CA SER A 274 2.18 3.39 -1.68
C SER A 274 2.36 3.93 -3.11
N PRO A 275 2.17 3.10 -4.15
CA PRO A 275 2.26 3.53 -5.54
C PRO A 275 1.34 4.72 -5.84
N GLN A 276 1.88 5.78 -6.45
CA GLN A 276 1.08 6.91 -6.91
C GLN A 276 0.89 6.86 -8.43
N THR A 277 -0.32 7.16 -8.89
CA THR A 277 -0.57 7.33 -10.33
C THR A 277 0.05 8.64 -10.82
N PRO A 278 0.93 8.61 -11.82
CA PRO A 278 1.39 9.84 -12.48
C PRO A 278 0.20 10.54 -13.15
N ALA A 279 0.14 11.87 -13.08
CA ALA A 279 -0.91 12.62 -13.74
C ALA A 279 -0.72 12.54 -15.27
N ASN A 280 -1.72 12.02 -15.98
CA ASN A 280 -1.71 11.85 -17.45
C ASN A 280 -2.00 13.16 -18.22
N ASP A 281 -1.75 14.31 -17.59
CA ASP A 281 -2.01 15.65 -18.12
C ASP A 281 -0.74 16.38 -18.62
N GLY A 282 0.40 15.67 -18.64
CA GLY A 282 1.70 16.23 -19.01
C GLY A 282 2.41 16.97 -17.88
N THR A 283 1.88 16.97 -16.66
CA THR A 283 2.52 17.60 -15.49
C THR A 283 3.57 16.74 -14.80
N GLY A 284 3.62 15.45 -15.17
CA GLY A 284 4.56 14.46 -14.66
C GLY A 284 4.18 13.86 -13.31
N TYR A 285 5.18 13.43 -12.52
CA TYR A 285 4.92 12.86 -11.20
C TYR A 285 4.39 13.96 -10.24
N PRO A 286 3.29 13.73 -9.49
CA PRO A 286 2.52 14.77 -8.79
C PRO A 286 3.34 15.65 -7.82
N SER A 287 4.41 15.12 -7.24
CA SER A 287 5.24 15.80 -6.26
C SER A 287 6.19 16.85 -6.85
N CYS A 288 6.41 16.90 -8.17
CA CYS A 288 7.34 17.87 -8.77
C CYS A 288 6.73 19.23 -9.10
N GLN A 289 5.42 19.37 -8.92
CA GLN A 289 4.69 20.60 -9.24
C GLN A 289 4.62 21.57 -8.05
N GLN A 290 4.99 21.17 -6.83
CA GLN A 290 5.08 22.08 -5.67
C GLN A 290 6.47 22.72 -5.54
N GLN A 291 6.81 23.65 -6.45
CA GLN A 291 7.94 24.56 -6.21
C GLN A 291 7.54 25.68 -5.24
N GLN A 292 7.77 25.47 -3.94
CA GLN A 292 8.11 26.55 -3.00
C GLN A 292 9.56 26.35 -2.51
N PRO A 293 10.29 27.42 -2.15
CA PRO A 293 11.75 27.37 -2.07
C PRO A 293 12.23 26.47 -0.94
N GLN A 294 13.03 25.47 -1.29
CA GLN A 294 13.81 24.64 -0.38
C GLN A 294 14.67 25.52 0.55
N PRO A 295 14.65 25.31 1.88
CA PRO A 295 15.69 25.85 2.76
C PRO A 295 17.02 25.20 2.37
N GLN A 296 18.03 26.03 2.15
CA GLN A 296 19.34 25.59 1.71
C GLN A 296 20.00 24.69 2.76
N HIS A 297 20.53 23.57 2.29
CA HIS A 297 21.51 22.72 2.96
C HIS A 297 22.61 23.59 3.61
N PRO A 298 22.76 23.61 4.95
CA PRO A 298 23.92 24.22 5.57
C PRO A 298 25.09 23.25 5.45
N SER A 299 26.05 23.57 4.58
CA SER A 299 27.36 22.96 4.57
C SER A 299 28.04 23.13 5.93
N GLY A 300 28.57 22.03 6.47
CA GLY A 300 29.14 21.97 7.80
C GLY A 300 30.30 22.93 8.05
N GLY A 301 30.42 23.35 9.30
CA GLY A 301 31.61 23.98 9.85
C GLY A 301 31.34 24.86 11.06
N ASP A 302 31.24 24.27 12.25
CA ASP A 302 32.11 24.70 13.35
C ASP A 302 32.13 23.68 14.49
N THR A 303 33.35 23.36 14.90
CA THR A 303 33.68 22.55 16.07
C THR A 303 33.34 23.32 17.34
N ASN A 304 32.52 22.77 18.24
CA ASN A 304 32.76 22.82 19.69
C ASN A 304 31.78 21.95 20.48
N ASN A 305 32.35 21.07 21.30
CA ASN A 305 31.70 20.28 22.33
C ASN A 305 30.76 21.12 23.21
N ASN A 306 29.54 20.65 23.43
CA ASN A 306 28.90 20.52 24.75
C ASN A 306 27.66 19.62 24.63
N ASN A 307 27.53 18.69 25.57
CA ASN A 307 26.41 17.75 25.70
C ASN A 307 25.04 18.45 25.71
N GLU A 308 24.19 18.14 24.74
CA GLU A 308 22.73 18.03 24.85
C GLU A 308 22.24 17.00 23.81
N PRO A 309 21.13 16.26 24.07
CA PRO A 309 20.71 15.14 23.24
C PRO A 309 20.20 15.64 21.88
N SER A 310 20.75 15.09 20.80
CA SER A 310 20.45 15.45 19.42
C SER A 310 19.02 15.10 19.02
N SER A 311 18.29 16.08 18.49
CA SER A 311 16.96 16.00 17.89
C SER A 311 16.93 15.15 16.62
N SER A 312 16.15 14.07 16.64
CA SER A 312 15.70 13.32 15.46
C SER A 312 14.59 14.11 14.76
N ASN A 313 14.65 14.22 13.43
CA ASN A 313 13.61 14.85 12.61
C ASN A 313 12.38 13.95 12.35
N ASP A 314 12.27 12.79 13.01
CA ASP A 314 11.03 12.01 13.07
C ASP A 314 10.22 12.50 14.28
N ASP A 315 9.48 13.59 14.10
CA ASP A 315 8.49 13.99 15.11
C ASP A 315 7.20 13.19 14.89
N PRO A 316 6.76 12.36 15.85
CA PRO A 316 5.50 11.63 15.78
C PRO A 316 4.26 12.51 15.52
N CYS A 317 4.32 13.80 15.85
CA CYS A 317 3.25 14.76 15.55
C CYS A 317 2.98 14.92 14.04
N ASN A 318 3.97 14.63 13.18
CA ASN A 318 3.83 14.78 11.73
C ASN A 318 2.85 13.79 11.09
N GLU A 319 2.62 12.64 11.73
CA GLU A 319 1.76 11.55 11.24
C GLU A 319 0.28 11.69 11.65
N LEU A 320 -0.01 12.69 12.50
CA LEU A 320 -1.34 12.98 13.01
C LEU A 320 -1.99 14.14 12.27
N SER A 321 -3.30 14.02 12.11
CA SER A 321 -4.18 14.97 11.43
C SER A 321 -5.52 15.11 12.18
N ALA A 322 -6.29 16.12 11.81
CA ALA A 322 -7.60 16.36 12.38
C ALA A 322 -8.52 15.13 12.26
N GLY A 323 -9.14 14.72 13.37
CA GLY A 323 -10.02 13.55 13.42
C GLY A 323 -9.32 12.21 13.66
N ASP A 324 -7.98 12.15 13.71
CA ASP A 324 -7.27 10.95 14.17
C ASP A 324 -7.48 10.71 15.67
N ILE A 325 -7.79 11.76 16.43
CA ILE A 325 -8.22 11.70 17.83
C ILE A 325 -9.50 12.53 17.95
N LEU A 326 -10.49 12.05 18.70
CA LEU A 326 -11.75 12.77 18.97
C LEU A 326 -12.13 12.71 20.44
N PHE A 327 -12.83 13.72 20.92
CA PHE A 327 -13.39 13.73 22.27
C PHE A 327 -14.54 12.73 22.40
N VAL A 328 -14.64 12.09 23.57
CA VAL A 328 -15.74 11.16 23.92
C VAL A 328 -16.41 11.50 25.26
N GLY A 329 -15.83 12.44 26.01
CA GLY A 329 -16.42 12.94 27.24
C GLY A 329 -15.71 14.16 27.79
N MET A 330 -16.45 15.00 28.53
CA MET A 330 -15.91 16.08 29.34
C MET A 330 -16.70 16.22 30.65
N ARG A 331 -16.05 16.69 31.70
CA ARG A 331 -16.68 17.00 32.99
C ARG A 331 -16.13 18.32 33.49
N SER A 332 -16.98 19.34 33.59
CA SER A 332 -16.63 20.62 34.21
C SER A 332 -16.88 20.63 35.72
N ASP A 333 -17.64 19.66 36.23
CA ASP A 333 -17.74 19.44 37.67
C ASP A 333 -16.45 18.85 38.24
N ASN A 334 -16.08 19.31 39.44
CA ASN A 334 -14.82 18.93 40.06
C ASN A 334 -14.85 17.49 40.59
N PRO A 335 -13.85 16.65 40.24
CA PRO A 335 -12.65 16.99 39.50
C PRO A 335 -12.86 17.01 37.98
N ASP A 336 -12.28 17.99 37.29
CA ASP A 336 -12.43 18.13 35.85
C ASP A 336 -11.92 16.87 35.10
N LEU A 337 -12.57 16.53 33.99
CA LEU A 337 -12.22 15.38 33.18
C LEU A 337 -12.36 15.68 31.69
N VAL A 338 -11.47 15.10 30.89
CA VAL A 338 -11.55 15.08 29.43
C VAL A 338 -11.16 13.69 28.95
N ALA A 339 -12.03 13.03 28.19
CA ALA A 339 -11.80 11.71 27.60
C ALA A 339 -11.80 11.80 26.07
N MET A 340 -10.92 11.02 25.44
CA MET A 340 -10.69 11.01 24.00
C MET A 340 -10.50 9.57 23.50
N VAL A 341 -10.89 9.31 22.25
CA VAL A 341 -10.59 8.09 21.51
C VAL A 341 -9.59 8.39 20.40
N THR A 342 -8.65 7.50 20.16
CA THR A 342 -7.75 7.55 18.99
C THR A 342 -8.20 6.56 17.91
N PHE A 343 -8.07 6.93 16.64
CA PHE A 343 -8.29 6.08 15.46
C PHE A 343 -6.98 5.65 14.79
N LYS A 344 -5.85 6.07 15.36
CA LYS A 344 -4.50 5.61 15.00
C LYS A 344 -3.77 5.12 16.25
N ASP A 345 -2.78 4.27 16.05
CA ASP A 345 -1.85 3.92 17.11
C ASP A 345 -0.98 5.14 17.43
N LEU A 346 -1.00 5.59 18.69
CA LEU A 346 -0.21 6.74 19.14
C LEU A 346 1.12 6.24 19.71
N PRO A 347 2.26 6.55 19.07
CA PRO A 347 3.54 5.96 19.42
C PRO A 347 4.14 6.56 20.70
N VAL A 348 5.03 5.80 21.33
CA VAL A 348 5.82 6.26 22.48
C VAL A 348 6.66 7.48 22.10
N GLY A 349 6.66 8.49 22.97
CA GLY A 349 7.39 9.75 22.78
C GLY A 349 6.57 10.87 22.14
N LEU A 350 5.39 10.58 21.59
CA LEU A 350 4.45 11.59 21.12
C LEU A 350 4.08 12.55 22.26
N ARG A 351 4.11 13.85 21.98
CA ARG A 351 3.66 14.90 22.91
C ARG A 351 2.33 15.47 22.47
N LEU A 352 1.33 15.33 23.32
CA LEU A 352 0.00 15.92 23.13
C LEU A 352 -0.17 17.08 24.10
N TYR A 353 -0.84 18.13 23.65
CA TYR A 353 -1.17 19.31 24.44
C TYR A 353 -2.68 19.48 24.45
N LEU A 354 -3.24 19.69 25.63
CA LEU A 354 -4.65 19.99 25.85
C LEU A 354 -4.75 21.39 26.46
N THR A 355 -5.61 22.23 25.90
CA THR A 355 -5.74 23.62 26.36
C THR A 355 -7.19 24.08 26.32
N ASP A 356 -7.54 24.90 27.32
CA ASP A 356 -8.76 25.72 27.40
C ASP A 356 -8.47 27.18 26.98
N ASN A 357 -7.24 27.48 26.52
CA ASN A 357 -6.94 28.79 25.93
C ASN A 357 -7.65 28.94 24.59
N ALA A 358 -8.28 30.11 24.41
CA ALA A 358 -8.92 30.47 23.15
C ALA A 358 -7.93 30.52 21.99
N TRP A 359 -8.27 29.90 20.86
CA TRP A 359 -7.61 30.15 19.58
C TRP A 359 -8.16 31.44 18.97
N THR A 360 -7.27 32.38 18.67
CA THR A 360 -7.64 33.69 18.11
C THR A 360 -7.85 33.67 16.59
N GLY A 361 -7.40 32.61 15.93
CA GLY A 361 -7.25 32.53 14.47
C GLY A 361 -5.79 32.49 14.02
N SER A 362 -4.87 32.98 14.86
CA SER A 362 -3.42 32.96 14.60
C SER A 362 -2.59 32.46 15.77
N ASP A 363 -3.04 32.69 17.00
CA ASP A 363 -2.30 32.37 18.22
C ASP A 363 -3.24 31.80 19.30
N LEU A 364 -2.68 30.94 20.16
CA LEU A 364 -3.35 30.54 21.41
C LEU A 364 -3.28 31.69 22.41
N GLY A 365 -4.40 31.90 23.11
CA GLY A 365 -4.50 32.81 24.24
C GLY A 365 -3.57 32.42 25.39
N THR A 366 -3.52 33.29 26.39
CA THR A 366 -2.67 33.14 27.58
C THR A 366 -3.45 33.30 28.89
N ASN A 367 -4.75 33.55 28.81
CA ASN A 367 -5.62 33.79 29.96
C ASN A 367 -6.04 32.53 30.73
N GLU A 368 -5.99 31.36 30.11
CA GLU A 368 -6.33 30.05 30.69
C GLU A 368 -5.10 29.13 30.73
N GLY A 369 -5.28 27.81 30.67
CA GLY A 369 -4.24 26.80 30.89
C GLY A 369 -3.91 25.87 29.73
N THR A 370 -2.75 25.25 29.82
CA THR A 370 -2.30 24.19 28.92
C THR A 370 -1.63 23.10 29.75
N ILE A 371 -2.03 21.87 29.52
CA ILE A 371 -1.38 20.66 30.04
C ILE A 371 -0.80 19.84 28.89
N GLN A 372 0.21 19.03 29.16
CA GLN A 372 0.83 18.13 28.19
C GLN A 372 0.81 16.68 28.67
N LEU A 373 0.74 15.76 27.73
CA LEU A 373 0.98 14.34 27.92
C LEU A 373 2.16 13.92 27.05
N ILE A 374 3.08 13.14 27.63
CA ILE A 374 4.08 12.39 26.88
C ILE A 374 3.65 10.93 26.87
N VAL A 375 3.40 10.37 25.69
CA VAL A 375 3.00 8.96 25.54
C VAL A 375 4.18 8.07 25.96
N THR A 376 4.03 7.33 27.05
CA THR A 376 5.10 6.46 27.61
C THR A 376 4.99 4.99 27.20
N SER A 377 3.84 4.61 26.67
CA SER A 377 3.44 3.31 26.15
C SER A 377 2.44 3.58 25.03
N GLU A 378 2.52 2.83 23.94
CA GLU A 378 1.64 3.01 22.79
C GLU A 378 0.15 2.99 23.21
N ILE A 379 -0.63 3.92 22.64
CA ILE A 379 -2.08 3.95 22.79
C ILE A 379 -2.69 3.44 21.50
N ALA A 380 -3.24 2.23 21.53
CA ALA A 380 -3.78 1.57 20.34
C ALA A 380 -5.00 2.28 19.76
N SER A 381 -5.20 2.16 18.45
CA SER A 381 -6.41 2.55 17.75
C SER A 381 -7.66 1.93 18.42
N GLY A 382 -8.68 2.75 18.64
CA GLY A 382 -9.89 2.41 19.38
C GLY A 382 -9.78 2.56 20.91
N ALA A 383 -8.59 2.81 21.47
CA ALA A 383 -8.45 2.99 22.92
C ALA A 383 -8.96 4.37 23.38
N VAL A 384 -9.57 4.41 24.56
CA VAL A 384 -9.98 5.65 25.24
C VAL A 384 -8.94 6.05 26.29
N PHE A 385 -8.47 7.28 26.22
CA PHE A 385 -7.48 7.88 27.12
C PHE A 385 -7.89 9.32 27.47
N GLY A 386 -7.29 9.92 28.49
CA GLY A 386 -7.74 11.26 28.89
C GLY A 386 -7.01 11.87 30.06
N TYR A 387 -7.53 13.01 30.51
CA TYR A 387 -7.11 13.77 31.68
C TYR A 387 -8.22 13.73 32.74
N GLY A 388 -7.84 13.67 34.02
CA GLY A 388 -8.81 13.78 35.12
C GLY A 388 -9.44 12.45 35.49
N GLY A 389 -9.76 12.27 36.77
CA GLY A 389 -10.16 10.97 37.32
C GLY A 389 -11.67 10.77 37.26
N ALA A 390 -12.16 9.80 36.50
CA ALA A 390 -13.58 9.43 36.52
C ALA A 390 -14.00 9.01 37.94
N SER A 391 -15.17 9.43 38.38
CA SER A 391 -15.77 8.99 39.64
C SER A 391 -16.23 7.54 39.47
N GLY A 392 -15.39 6.54 39.82
CA GLY A 392 -15.80 5.13 39.76
C GLY A 392 -14.70 4.13 39.40
N GLU A 393 -15.10 2.91 39.00
CA GLU A 393 -14.18 1.82 38.58
C GLU A 393 -13.59 2.02 37.15
N ASP A 394 -14.00 3.08 36.44
CA ASP A 394 -13.55 3.37 35.07
C ASP A 394 -12.29 4.24 35.07
N THR A 395 -11.12 3.62 35.18
CA THR A 395 -9.84 4.34 35.07
C THR A 395 -9.49 4.61 33.61
N LEU A 396 -9.42 5.88 33.20
CA LEU A 396 -8.93 6.26 31.87
C LEU A 396 -7.42 6.01 31.75
N LEU A 397 -6.97 5.57 30.58
CA LEU A 397 -5.54 5.54 30.26
C LEU A 397 -4.98 6.98 30.35
N TYR A 398 -3.81 7.13 30.96
CA TYR A 398 -3.10 8.40 31.10
C TYR A 398 -3.75 9.50 31.96
N GLN A 399 -4.84 9.21 32.69
CA GLN A 399 -5.59 10.21 33.47
C GLN A 399 -4.77 11.08 34.45
N GLY A 400 -3.69 10.53 35.01
CA GLY A 400 -2.83 11.18 36.01
C GLY A 400 -1.46 11.58 35.49
N ASP A 401 -1.18 11.40 34.20
CA ASP A 401 0.14 11.56 33.60
C ASP A 401 0.31 12.92 32.88
N TRP A 402 -0.70 13.79 32.95
CA TRP A 402 -0.66 15.11 32.35
C TRP A 402 0.05 16.13 33.23
N GLU A 403 0.96 16.89 32.65
CA GLU A 403 1.78 17.89 33.32
C GLU A 403 1.36 19.30 32.92
N ASN A 404 1.31 20.24 33.88
CA ASN A 404 1.03 21.64 33.58
C ASN A 404 2.18 22.29 32.80
N VAL A 405 1.85 22.92 31.67
CA VAL A 405 2.80 23.66 30.82
C VAL A 405 2.69 25.17 31.07
N GLN A 406 1.45 25.66 31.06
CA GLN A 406 1.16 27.08 31.20
C GLN A 406 -0.19 27.27 31.90
N GLY A 407 -0.31 28.35 32.68
CA GLY A 407 -1.57 28.74 33.31
C GLY A 407 -2.14 27.65 34.24
N GLN A 408 -3.46 27.66 34.42
CA GLN A 408 -4.16 26.60 35.15
C GLN A 408 -5.25 26.08 34.22
N PHE A 409 -5.10 24.84 33.74
CA PHE A 409 -6.16 24.19 32.96
C PHE A 409 -7.29 23.85 33.92
N ALA A 410 -8.48 24.40 33.69
CA ALA A 410 -9.64 24.21 34.52
C ALA A 410 -10.91 24.41 33.70
N LEU A 411 -11.79 23.41 33.74
CA LEU A 411 -13.06 23.46 33.06
C LEU A 411 -14.11 24.21 33.89
N SER A 412 -14.88 25.05 33.22
CA SER A 412 -15.87 25.96 33.76
C SER A 412 -17.26 25.38 33.64
N ALA A 413 -18.03 25.45 34.72
CA ALA A 413 -19.47 25.16 34.72
C ALA A 413 -20.31 26.21 33.94
N SER A 414 -19.66 27.19 33.30
CA SER A 414 -20.30 28.10 32.33
C SER A 414 -19.99 27.72 30.87
N GLY A 415 -19.39 26.54 30.66
CA GLY A 415 -18.90 26.03 29.39
C GLY A 415 -17.52 26.59 29.01
N ASP A 416 -16.82 25.87 28.15
CA ASP A 416 -15.50 26.18 27.62
C ASP A 416 -15.32 25.67 26.18
N SER A 417 -14.20 26.06 25.59
CA SER A 417 -13.66 25.48 24.37
C SER A 417 -12.32 24.81 24.68
N VAL A 418 -12.22 23.51 24.40
CA VAL A 418 -11.04 22.69 24.64
C VAL A 418 -10.45 22.25 23.30
N LEU A 419 -9.15 22.45 23.14
CA LEU A 419 -8.40 22.09 21.94
C LEU A 419 -7.30 21.08 22.28
N LEU A 420 -7.23 20.01 21.48
CA LEU A 420 -6.14 19.05 21.47
C LEU A 420 -5.23 19.33 20.28
N TYR A 421 -3.94 19.42 20.52
CA TYR A 421 -2.94 19.61 19.48
C TYR A 421 -1.61 18.94 19.83
N CYS A 422 -0.75 18.79 18.82
CA CYS A 422 0.66 18.47 19.02
C CYS A 422 1.52 19.57 18.40
N LYS A 423 2.80 19.63 18.79
CA LYS A 423 3.76 20.58 18.22
C LYS A 423 4.82 19.79 17.47
N THR A 424 5.20 20.28 16.29
CA THR A 424 6.33 19.73 15.56
C THR A 424 7.64 20.24 16.14
N ASN A 425 8.67 19.41 16.22
CA ASN A 425 10.03 19.71 16.69
C ASN A 425 10.82 20.53 15.65
N THR A 426 10.12 21.25 14.77
CA THR A 426 10.73 22.17 13.81
C THR A 426 11.20 23.43 14.53
N GLU A 427 12.14 24.19 13.96
CA GLU A 427 12.60 25.47 14.53
C GLU A 427 11.48 26.51 14.79
N GLN A 428 10.25 26.22 14.35
CA GLN A 428 9.06 27.08 14.45
C GLN A 428 8.00 26.57 15.44
N ASP A 429 8.15 25.39 16.06
CA ASP A 429 7.17 24.79 17.00
C ASP A 429 5.72 24.85 16.47
N GLU A 430 5.51 24.49 15.18
CA GLU A 430 4.20 24.64 14.53
C GLU A 430 3.14 23.78 15.22
N ILE A 431 1.98 24.41 15.53
CA ILE A 431 0.83 23.78 16.18
C ILE A 431 0.02 22.99 15.15
N ARG A 432 -0.18 21.69 15.40
CA ARG A 432 -1.09 20.82 14.64
C ARG A 432 -2.31 20.47 15.48
N PHE A 433 -3.45 21.07 15.15
CA PHE A 433 -4.72 20.78 15.82
C PHE A 433 -5.27 19.42 15.39
N LEU A 434 -5.67 18.62 16.38
CA LEU A 434 -6.13 17.23 16.20
C LEU A 434 -7.62 17.09 16.50
N ALA A 435 -8.09 17.74 17.57
CA ALA A 435 -9.49 17.73 17.97
C ALA A 435 -9.90 19.05 18.65
N GLY A 436 -11.19 19.37 18.57
CA GLY A 436 -11.79 20.51 19.29
C GLY A 436 -13.18 20.19 19.83
N LEU A 437 -13.43 20.51 21.09
CA LEU A 437 -14.76 20.44 21.70
C LEU A 437 -15.11 21.80 22.26
N GLU A 438 -16.33 22.28 22.04
CA GLU A 438 -16.87 23.41 22.79
C GLU A 438 -18.24 23.05 23.36
N ASN A 439 -18.50 23.47 24.60
CA ASN A 439 -19.78 23.25 25.28
C ASN A 439 -20.37 24.56 25.84
N SER A 440 -19.93 25.71 25.33
CA SER A 440 -20.46 27.01 25.74
C SER A 440 -21.93 27.19 25.31
N GLY A 441 -22.36 26.44 24.30
CA GLY A 441 -23.67 26.56 23.65
C GLY A 441 -23.77 27.72 22.65
N ASP A 442 -22.74 28.56 22.55
CA ASP A 442 -22.63 29.66 21.59
C ASP A 442 -21.96 29.23 20.28
N GLY A 443 -21.35 28.04 20.24
CA GLY A 443 -20.57 27.56 19.10
C GLY A 443 -19.20 28.21 18.99
N TRP A 444 -18.43 27.76 18.00
CA TRP A 444 -17.17 28.41 17.63
C TRP A 444 -17.41 29.82 17.07
N VAL A 445 -16.63 30.80 17.51
CA VAL A 445 -16.78 32.20 17.09
C VAL A 445 -15.85 32.57 15.93
N GLU A 446 -16.09 33.70 15.27
CA GLU A 446 -15.18 34.19 14.22
C GLU A 446 -13.81 34.57 14.79
N SER A 447 -12.76 34.41 13.98
CA SER A 447 -11.41 34.80 14.37
C SER A 447 -11.30 36.30 14.65
N SER A 448 -10.48 36.65 15.64
CA SER A 448 -10.23 38.02 16.05
C SER A 448 -8.80 38.17 16.56
N ASN A 449 -8.15 39.25 16.17
CA ASN A 449 -6.82 39.61 16.68
C ASN A 449 -6.86 40.17 18.12
N GLN A 450 -7.98 40.04 18.84
CA GLN A 450 -8.16 40.50 20.21
C GLN A 450 -8.63 39.35 21.09
N GLU A 451 -7.75 38.87 21.97
CA GLU A 451 -8.03 37.77 22.91
C GLU A 451 -9.28 38.03 23.79
N ASN A 452 -9.53 39.29 24.16
CA ASN A 452 -10.70 39.66 24.96
C ASN A 452 -12.05 39.44 24.24
N ASP A 453 -12.06 39.27 22.92
CA ASP A 453 -13.29 39.00 22.16
C ASP A 453 -13.81 37.58 22.40
N PHE A 454 -12.97 36.69 22.93
CA PHE A 454 -13.29 35.30 23.23
C PHE A 454 -13.81 35.14 24.67
N GLY A 455 -13.18 35.83 25.63
CA GLY A 455 -13.49 35.64 27.05
C GLY A 455 -12.80 34.39 27.60
N SER A 456 -13.39 33.75 28.62
CA SER A 456 -12.85 32.50 29.20
C SER A 456 -13.39 31.24 28.51
N SER A 457 -14.54 31.33 27.83
CA SER A 457 -15.31 30.15 27.43
C SER A 457 -15.47 29.92 25.92
N ARG A 458 -14.84 30.76 25.09
CA ARG A 458 -15.04 30.72 23.64
C ARG A 458 -13.70 30.68 22.92
N SER A 459 -13.72 30.17 21.69
CA SER A 459 -12.56 30.12 20.80
C SER A 459 -13.01 30.22 19.35
N ALA A 460 -12.13 30.68 18.47
CA ALA A 460 -12.31 30.44 17.05
C ALA A 460 -12.03 28.97 16.73
N LEU A 461 -12.65 28.44 15.67
CA LEU A 461 -12.34 27.11 15.16
C LEU A 461 -11.02 27.17 14.36
N PRO A 462 -10.00 26.38 14.70
CA PRO A 462 -8.82 26.24 13.84
C PRO A 462 -9.21 25.70 12.46
N ALA A 463 -8.65 26.26 11.39
CA ALA A 463 -8.99 25.88 10.01
C ALA A 463 -8.83 24.37 9.73
N ALA A 464 -7.85 23.72 10.38
CA ALA A 464 -7.61 22.29 10.25
C ALA A 464 -8.79 21.43 10.78
N LEU A 465 -9.64 21.98 11.65
CA LEU A 465 -10.77 21.29 12.27
C LEU A 465 -12.12 21.61 11.58
N GLU A 466 -12.14 22.38 10.49
CA GLU A 466 -13.38 22.78 9.80
C GLU A 466 -14.11 21.61 9.14
N GLU A 467 -13.36 20.63 8.60
CA GLU A 467 -13.94 19.50 7.88
C GLU A 467 -14.23 18.30 8.78
N LYS A 468 -13.33 18.01 9.73
CA LYS A 468 -13.38 16.87 10.66
C LYS A 468 -12.64 17.24 11.95
N GLY A 469 -12.91 16.52 13.05
CA GLY A 469 -12.15 16.71 14.29
C GLY A 469 -12.83 17.56 15.36
N THR A 470 -14.05 18.08 15.13
CA THR A 470 -14.70 18.95 16.10
C THR A 470 -16.15 18.59 16.42
N VAL A 471 -16.55 18.84 17.67
CA VAL A 471 -17.95 18.78 18.12
C VAL A 471 -18.31 20.07 18.86
N SER A 472 -19.51 20.57 18.59
CA SER A 472 -20.10 21.78 19.20
C SER A 472 -21.35 21.35 19.95
N LEU A 473 -21.30 21.45 21.28
CA LEU A 473 -22.31 20.92 22.18
C LEU A 473 -23.13 22.05 22.82
N PRO A 474 -24.41 21.81 23.16
CA PRO A 474 -25.18 22.74 23.97
C PRO A 474 -24.53 22.93 25.34
N HIS A 475 -24.96 23.94 26.10
CA HIS A 475 -24.42 24.15 27.44
C HIS A 475 -24.95 23.12 28.46
N TYR A 476 -24.07 22.21 28.88
CA TYR A 476 -24.18 21.38 30.08
C TYR A 476 -22.81 21.23 30.74
N ASP A 477 -22.78 20.94 32.04
CA ASP A 477 -21.53 20.83 32.82
C ASP A 477 -20.77 19.54 32.48
N ASP A 478 -21.51 18.45 32.28
CA ASP A 478 -20.96 17.12 32.05
C ASP A 478 -21.51 16.51 30.76
N PHE A 479 -20.62 15.86 30.00
CA PHE A 479 -20.94 15.24 28.72
C PHE A 479 -20.28 13.89 28.55
N ALA A 480 -21.05 12.93 28.04
CA ALA A 480 -20.54 11.66 27.56
C ALA A 480 -21.15 11.31 26.19
N TYR A 481 -20.32 10.74 25.33
CA TYR A 481 -20.76 10.11 24.09
C TYR A 481 -21.56 8.84 24.40
N VAL A 482 -22.78 8.76 23.86
CA VAL A 482 -23.71 7.63 24.07
C VAL A 482 -24.09 6.91 22.77
N GLY A 483 -23.46 7.30 21.65
CA GLY A 483 -23.66 6.68 20.35
C GLY A 483 -22.98 5.32 20.22
N ALA A 484 -22.94 4.81 18.99
CA ALA A 484 -22.33 3.51 18.70
C ALA A 484 -20.81 3.54 18.92
N GLN A 485 -20.30 2.57 19.68
CA GLN A 485 -18.86 2.40 19.94
C GLN A 485 -18.23 1.35 19.02
N GLU A 486 -18.96 0.87 18.02
CA GLU A 486 -18.50 -0.10 17.03
C GLU A 486 -18.86 0.40 15.63
N GLY A 487 -17.91 0.39 14.69
CA GLY A 487 -18.13 0.90 13.33
C GLY A 487 -16.84 1.19 12.58
N SER A 488 -16.95 1.63 11.32
CA SER A 488 -15.77 2.11 10.59
C SER A 488 -15.27 3.44 11.18
N VAL A 489 -14.00 3.78 10.96
CA VAL A 489 -13.43 5.06 11.41
C VAL A 489 -14.29 6.24 10.94
N GLU A 490 -14.71 6.25 9.68
CA GLU A 490 -15.56 7.31 9.13
C GLU A 490 -16.93 7.39 9.82
N GLN A 491 -17.60 6.25 10.03
CA GLN A 491 -18.88 6.21 10.74
C GLN A 491 -18.75 6.70 12.17
N LEU A 492 -17.69 6.28 12.87
CA LEU A 492 -17.45 6.68 14.25
C LEU A 492 -17.10 8.18 14.33
N GLN A 493 -16.31 8.71 13.39
CA GLN A 493 -16.03 10.14 13.28
C GLN A 493 -17.33 10.95 13.04
N ASP A 494 -18.19 10.52 12.12
CA ASP A 494 -19.48 11.17 11.85
C ASP A 494 -20.38 11.15 13.10
N LEU A 495 -20.44 10.03 13.81
CA LEU A 495 -21.26 9.93 15.02
C LEU A 495 -20.70 10.76 16.19
N LEU A 496 -19.37 10.78 16.38
CA LEU A 496 -18.73 11.54 17.45
C LEU A 496 -18.83 13.05 17.25
N THR A 497 -18.91 13.49 16.00
CA THR A 497 -19.09 14.91 15.66
C THR A 497 -20.56 15.35 15.59
N ASP A 498 -21.52 14.41 15.67
CA ASP A 498 -22.95 14.70 15.76
C ASP A 498 -23.39 14.95 17.22
N PRO A 499 -23.79 16.19 17.59
CA PRO A 499 -24.23 16.52 18.95
C PRO A 499 -25.43 15.70 19.43
N SER A 500 -26.20 15.08 18.53
CA SER A 500 -27.33 14.21 18.88
C SER A 500 -26.91 12.88 19.52
N GLN A 501 -25.65 12.49 19.38
CA GLN A 501 -25.07 11.27 19.96
C GLN A 501 -24.45 11.50 21.35
N TRP A 502 -24.65 12.69 21.93
CA TRP A 502 -24.07 13.08 23.21
C TRP A 502 -25.17 13.28 24.26
N SER A 503 -24.90 12.86 25.50
CA SER A 503 -25.76 13.13 26.66
C SER A 503 -25.10 14.18 27.55
N GLY A 504 -25.82 15.26 27.83
CA GLY A 504 -25.38 16.37 28.68
C GLY A 504 -26.20 16.50 29.95
N HIS A 505 -25.54 16.74 31.09
CA HIS A 505 -26.16 16.90 32.41
C HIS A 505 -25.49 18.01 33.25
N ASN A 506 -26.21 18.56 34.24
CA ASN A 506 -25.72 19.61 35.16
C ASN A 506 -25.77 19.16 36.64
N ASN A 507 -25.76 17.84 36.90
CA ASN A 507 -25.89 17.29 38.26
C ASN A 507 -24.69 16.38 38.56
N ASP A 508 -24.20 16.42 39.80
CA ASP A 508 -22.98 15.75 40.30
C ASP A 508 -22.69 14.33 39.75
N GLU A 509 -21.42 14.12 39.38
CA GLU A 509 -20.52 12.94 39.30
C GLU A 509 -21.03 11.51 38.99
N ASP A 510 -22.23 11.09 39.38
CA ASP A 510 -22.62 9.68 39.44
C ASP A 510 -23.31 9.15 38.15
N ASP A 511 -23.65 10.02 37.19
CA ASP A 511 -24.43 9.65 36.00
C ASP A 511 -23.60 9.61 34.68
N MET A 512 -22.33 10.04 34.69
CA MET A 512 -21.49 10.06 33.47
C MET A 512 -20.84 8.69 33.22
N VAL A 513 -21.37 7.95 32.24
CA VAL A 513 -20.79 6.68 31.77
C VAL A 513 -19.95 6.93 30.52
N LEU A 514 -18.63 6.85 30.65
CA LEU A 514 -17.70 7.03 29.54
C LEU A 514 -17.57 5.76 28.69
N PRO A 515 -17.37 5.90 27.37
CA PRO A 515 -16.84 4.80 26.56
C PRO A 515 -15.49 4.31 27.12
N THR A 516 -15.27 3.00 27.12
CA THR A 516 -14.00 2.40 27.60
C THR A 516 -13.06 2.03 26.44
N SER A 517 -13.63 1.70 25.28
CA SER A 517 -12.95 1.45 24.02
C SER A 517 -13.95 1.54 22.87
N PHE A 518 -13.43 1.65 21.64
CA PHE A 518 -14.18 1.55 20.40
C PHE A 518 -13.70 0.34 19.61
N GLU A 519 -14.62 -0.48 19.13
CA GLU A 519 -14.32 -1.59 18.22
C GLU A 519 -14.37 -1.07 16.79
N ILE A 520 -13.20 -0.78 16.24
CA ILE A 520 -13.09 -0.31 14.87
C ILE A 520 -13.30 -1.53 13.96
N SER A 521 -14.49 -1.61 13.38
CA SER A 521 -14.81 -2.63 12.40
C SER A 521 -14.15 -2.27 11.08
N LEU A 522 -13.47 -3.23 10.47
CA LEU A 522 -13.31 -3.21 9.01
C LEU A 522 -14.74 -3.22 8.45
N ALA A 523 -15.13 -2.10 7.83
CA ALA A 523 -16.52 -1.68 7.66
C ALA A 523 -17.46 -2.79 7.15
N PRO A 524 -18.72 -2.88 7.63
CA PRO A 524 -19.76 -3.56 6.86
C PRO A 524 -19.99 -2.77 5.57
N VAL A 525 -19.84 -3.44 4.42
CA VAL A 525 -19.99 -2.86 3.07
C VAL A 525 -21.39 -2.24 2.90
N SER A 526 -21.50 -0.96 3.21
CA SER A 526 -22.45 -0.05 2.58
C SER A 526 -21.88 0.30 1.21
N MET A 527 -22.66 0.18 0.15
CA MET A 527 -22.24 0.40 -1.25
C MET A 527 -22.00 1.88 -1.58
N THR A 528 -21.07 2.51 -0.85
CA THR A 528 -20.68 3.92 -0.97
C THR A 528 -19.25 4.13 -1.48
N GLU A 529 -18.44 3.07 -1.63
CA GLU A 529 -17.19 3.09 -2.42
C GLU A 529 -17.36 2.38 -3.78
N SER A 530 -16.36 2.57 -4.66
CA SER A 530 -16.35 2.10 -6.05
C SER A 530 -16.73 0.61 -6.18
N VAL A 531 -17.77 0.32 -6.95
CA VAL A 531 -18.19 -1.06 -7.29
C VAL A 531 -17.41 -1.66 -8.48
N ALA A 532 -16.39 -0.95 -8.95
CA ALA A 532 -15.59 -1.35 -10.10
C ALA A 532 -14.83 -2.65 -9.79
N GLY A 533 -15.08 -3.68 -10.58
CA GLY A 533 -14.45 -4.99 -10.42
C GLY A 533 -15.03 -5.86 -9.30
N ASP A 534 -16.10 -5.45 -8.61
CA ASP A 534 -16.83 -6.32 -7.65
C ASP A 534 -17.59 -7.43 -8.37
N VAL A 535 -17.91 -7.21 -9.64
CA VAL A 535 -18.41 -8.23 -10.57
C VAL A 535 -17.50 -8.20 -11.78
N MET A 536 -17.13 -9.37 -12.29
CA MET A 536 -16.30 -9.51 -13.49
C MET A 536 -16.93 -10.45 -14.50
N VAL A 537 -16.71 -10.21 -15.78
CA VAL A 537 -17.11 -11.15 -16.85
C VAL A 537 -16.12 -12.33 -16.88
N VAL A 538 -16.61 -13.56 -16.98
CA VAL A 538 -15.79 -14.80 -17.03
C VAL A 538 -16.03 -15.66 -18.27
N ALA A 539 -17.14 -15.44 -19.00
CA ALA A 539 -17.37 -16.03 -20.31
C ALA A 539 -18.43 -15.26 -21.11
N VAL A 540 -18.29 -15.26 -22.44
CA VAL A 540 -19.24 -14.65 -23.39
C VAL A 540 -19.44 -15.60 -24.57
N THR A 541 -20.66 -15.67 -25.11
CA THR A 541 -20.97 -16.38 -26.37
C THR A 541 -21.95 -15.54 -27.17
N ALA A 542 -21.55 -15.10 -28.35
CA ALA A 542 -22.36 -14.38 -29.34
C ALA A 542 -22.94 -15.32 -30.41
N ILE A 543 -23.08 -16.59 -30.08
CA ILE A 543 -23.69 -17.62 -30.92
C ILE A 543 -25.02 -17.96 -30.28
N ASP A 544 -26.12 -17.87 -31.04
CA ASP A 544 -27.48 -18.05 -30.50
C ASP A 544 -27.69 -19.41 -29.78
N PRO A 545 -28.31 -19.44 -28.57
CA PRO A 545 -28.63 -18.27 -27.74
C PRO A 545 -27.39 -17.63 -27.12
N ASP A 546 -27.37 -16.31 -27.04
CA ASP A 546 -26.27 -15.57 -26.41
C ASP A 546 -26.09 -15.92 -24.93
N MET A 547 -24.86 -15.77 -24.44
CA MET A 547 -24.51 -16.00 -23.03
C MET A 547 -23.55 -14.92 -22.52
N VAL A 548 -23.78 -14.47 -21.29
CA VAL A 548 -22.82 -13.69 -20.50
C VAL A 548 -22.73 -14.32 -19.12
N ALA A 549 -21.53 -14.76 -18.73
CA ALA A 549 -21.24 -15.31 -17.41
C ALA A 549 -20.41 -14.31 -16.61
N LEU A 550 -20.78 -14.13 -15.35
CA LEU A 550 -20.24 -13.20 -14.38
C LEU A 550 -19.73 -13.96 -13.15
N VAL A 551 -18.75 -13.39 -12.45
CA VAL A 551 -18.34 -13.80 -11.11
C VAL A 551 -18.49 -12.63 -10.15
N ALA A 552 -19.03 -12.88 -8.96
CA ALA A 552 -19.02 -11.92 -7.87
C ALA A 552 -17.69 -12.03 -7.12
N LEU A 553 -16.89 -10.96 -7.08
CA LEU A 553 -15.65 -10.89 -6.29
C LEU A 553 -15.85 -10.19 -4.94
N GLU A 554 -17.06 -9.67 -4.71
CA GLU A 554 -17.59 -9.27 -3.40
C GLU A 554 -18.97 -9.89 -3.17
N PRO A 555 -19.43 -10.05 -1.92
CA PRO A 555 -20.82 -10.42 -1.64
C PRO A 555 -21.79 -9.37 -2.21
N LEU A 556 -22.76 -9.81 -3.02
CA LEU A 556 -23.79 -8.93 -3.56
C LEU A 556 -25.05 -9.02 -2.71
N PRO A 557 -25.53 -7.92 -2.10
CA PRO A 557 -26.71 -7.94 -1.24
C PRO A 557 -27.98 -8.37 -1.98
N GLY A 558 -28.89 -9.03 -1.26
CA GLY A 558 -30.21 -9.35 -1.78
C GLY A 558 -31.02 -8.09 -2.12
N GLY A 559 -31.76 -8.14 -3.23
CA GLY A 559 -32.49 -6.98 -3.75
C GLY A 559 -31.68 -6.03 -4.62
N THR A 560 -30.36 -6.22 -4.76
CA THR A 560 -29.54 -5.46 -5.72
C THR A 560 -30.08 -5.64 -7.14
N GLU A 561 -30.19 -4.54 -7.87
CA GLU A 561 -30.57 -4.56 -9.29
C GLU A 561 -29.31 -4.48 -10.17
N LEU A 562 -29.01 -5.58 -10.87
CA LEU A 562 -27.91 -5.66 -11.82
C LEU A 562 -28.43 -5.51 -13.24
N TYR A 563 -27.66 -4.79 -14.06
CA TYR A 563 -27.98 -4.52 -15.45
C TYR A 563 -26.82 -5.01 -16.34
N ILE A 564 -27.17 -5.67 -17.45
CA ILE A 564 -26.23 -6.01 -18.54
C ILE A 564 -26.76 -5.33 -19.79
N THR A 565 -25.89 -4.61 -20.51
CA THR A 565 -26.25 -3.94 -21.76
C THR A 565 -25.18 -4.16 -22.82
N ASP A 566 -25.62 -4.29 -24.07
CA ASP A 566 -24.80 -4.17 -25.28
C ASP A 566 -24.78 -2.71 -25.79
N ASN A 567 -25.76 -1.89 -25.38
CA ASN A 567 -25.75 -0.46 -25.73
C ASN A 567 -24.41 0.22 -25.49
N THR A 568 -23.96 0.93 -26.52
CA THR A 568 -22.78 1.79 -26.49
C THR A 568 -22.78 2.80 -25.35
N TRP A 569 -21.71 2.80 -24.54
CA TRP A 569 -21.39 3.87 -23.59
C TRP A 569 -20.56 4.97 -24.27
N THR A 570 -20.99 6.23 -24.17
CA THR A 570 -20.29 7.38 -24.80
C THR A 570 -19.30 8.09 -23.87
N GLY A 571 -19.13 7.62 -22.63
CA GLY A 571 -18.42 8.33 -21.56
C GLY A 571 -19.34 9.15 -20.65
N SER A 572 -20.61 9.34 -21.02
CA SER A 572 -21.58 10.11 -20.22
C SER A 572 -23.00 9.54 -20.22
N LYS A 573 -23.38 8.75 -21.23
CA LYS A 573 -24.70 8.13 -21.35
C LYS A 573 -24.60 6.84 -22.16
N PHE A 574 -25.57 5.96 -21.98
CA PHE A 574 -25.84 4.87 -22.91
C PHE A 574 -26.64 5.39 -24.11
N LEU A 575 -26.26 4.94 -25.31
CA LEU A 575 -27.13 5.04 -26.48
C LEU A 575 -28.32 4.08 -26.33
N THR A 576 -29.35 4.24 -27.17
CA THR A 576 -30.61 3.45 -27.07
C THR A 576 -30.83 2.59 -28.31
N ASN A 577 -29.74 2.20 -28.96
CA ASN A 577 -29.76 1.53 -30.25
C ASN A 577 -29.91 0.01 -30.11
N GLU A 578 -29.58 -0.55 -28.94
CA GLU A 578 -29.56 -1.97 -28.61
C GLU A 578 -30.32 -2.21 -27.30
N GLY A 579 -29.98 -3.23 -26.51
CA GLY A 579 -30.80 -3.69 -25.40
C GLY A 579 -30.15 -3.74 -24.02
N THR A 580 -31.02 -3.73 -23.01
CA THR A 580 -30.62 -3.85 -21.61
C THR A 580 -31.42 -4.96 -20.94
N LEU A 581 -30.72 -5.84 -20.25
CA LEU A 581 -31.26 -6.84 -19.35
C LEU A 581 -31.08 -6.41 -17.90
N LYS A 582 -32.04 -6.76 -17.05
CA LYS A 582 -32.05 -6.50 -15.61
C LYS A 582 -32.31 -7.76 -14.81
N LEU A 583 -31.53 -7.96 -13.76
CA LEU A 583 -31.72 -8.98 -12.75
C LEU A 583 -31.90 -8.31 -11.39
N THR A 584 -32.95 -8.65 -10.66
CA THR A 584 -33.08 -8.33 -9.24
C THR A 584 -32.64 -9.54 -8.43
N LEU A 585 -31.59 -9.38 -7.62
CA LEU A 585 -31.05 -10.49 -6.83
C LEU A 585 -32.07 -10.98 -5.79
N PRO A 586 -32.15 -12.30 -5.53
CA PRO A 586 -33.04 -12.85 -4.50
C PRO A 586 -32.64 -12.31 -3.11
N PRO A 587 -33.50 -12.41 -2.08
CA PRO A 587 -33.20 -11.91 -0.74
C PRO A 587 -31.90 -12.44 -0.11
N ALA A 588 -31.43 -13.61 -0.55
CA ALA A 588 -30.16 -14.20 -0.09
C ALA A 588 -28.92 -13.54 -0.72
N GLY A 589 -29.08 -12.70 -1.75
CA GLY A 589 -27.96 -12.12 -2.48
C GLY A 589 -27.21 -13.12 -3.35
N VAL A 590 -25.95 -12.80 -3.63
CA VAL A 590 -24.98 -13.69 -4.29
C VAL A 590 -23.72 -13.72 -3.45
N ASP A 591 -23.31 -14.92 -3.05
CA ASP A 591 -22.10 -15.10 -2.25
C ASP A 591 -20.85 -14.79 -3.09
N VAL A 592 -19.83 -14.25 -2.43
CA VAL A 592 -18.51 -14.02 -3.02
C VAL A 592 -17.98 -15.30 -3.69
N GLY A 593 -17.35 -15.14 -4.85
CA GLY A 593 -16.85 -16.21 -5.71
C GLY A 593 -17.89 -16.87 -6.61
N SER A 594 -19.19 -16.65 -6.39
CA SER A 594 -20.24 -17.33 -7.16
C SER A 594 -20.26 -16.93 -8.63
N ILE A 595 -20.38 -17.92 -9.52
CA ILE A 595 -20.61 -17.71 -10.96
C ILE A 595 -22.11 -17.69 -11.26
N PHE A 596 -22.55 -16.67 -11.98
CA PHE A 596 -23.95 -16.45 -12.37
C PHE A 596 -24.03 -15.73 -13.73
N GLY A 597 -25.21 -15.54 -14.30
CA GLY A 597 -25.31 -14.77 -15.54
C GLY A 597 -26.56 -15.06 -16.36
N TYR A 598 -26.49 -14.82 -17.66
CA TYR A 598 -27.61 -14.91 -18.60
C TYR A 598 -27.37 -15.99 -19.67
N GLY A 599 -28.45 -16.67 -20.09
CA GLY A 599 -28.52 -17.43 -21.34
C GLY A 599 -28.18 -18.93 -21.23
N ALA A 600 -27.12 -19.32 -20.52
CA ALA A 600 -26.73 -20.73 -20.39
C ALA A 600 -27.36 -21.40 -19.16
N THR A 601 -27.97 -22.58 -19.36
CA THR A 601 -28.64 -23.33 -18.28
C THR A 601 -27.71 -23.81 -17.15
N SER A 602 -26.40 -23.75 -17.36
CA SER A 602 -25.37 -24.04 -16.35
C SER A 602 -25.15 -22.88 -15.36
N LEU A 603 -25.61 -21.66 -15.69
CA LEU A 603 -25.45 -20.47 -14.86
C LEU A 603 -26.58 -20.31 -13.85
N ARG A 604 -26.24 -19.78 -12.67
CA ARG A 604 -27.25 -19.28 -11.72
C ARG A 604 -27.98 -18.08 -12.35
N PHE A 605 -29.30 -18.02 -12.13
CA PHE A 605 -30.19 -16.95 -12.62
C PHE A 605 -30.29 -16.81 -14.16
N HIS A 606 -29.90 -17.83 -14.91
CA HIS A 606 -29.80 -17.79 -16.38
C HIS A 606 -31.05 -17.30 -17.12
N ASP A 607 -32.24 -17.52 -16.55
CA ASP A 607 -33.56 -17.20 -17.11
C ASP A 607 -34.32 -16.11 -16.32
N GLN A 608 -33.71 -15.50 -15.31
CA GLN A 608 -34.37 -14.51 -14.45
C GLN A 608 -34.17 -13.06 -14.91
N TRP A 609 -33.41 -12.85 -15.98
CA TRP A 609 -33.13 -11.54 -16.57
C TRP A 609 -34.33 -11.02 -17.37
N GLN A 610 -34.75 -9.80 -17.08
CA GLN A 610 -35.88 -9.12 -17.71
C GLN A 610 -35.37 -8.03 -18.65
N SER A 611 -36.01 -7.88 -19.81
CA SER A 611 -35.67 -6.78 -20.73
C SER A 611 -36.24 -5.45 -20.20
N GLU A 612 -35.37 -4.45 -20.04
CA GLU A 612 -35.71 -3.08 -19.59
C GLU A 612 -35.75 -2.07 -20.75
N GLY A 613 -35.24 -2.44 -21.93
CA GLY A 613 -35.24 -1.61 -23.12
C GLY A 613 -34.56 -2.30 -24.29
N GLY A 614 -35.02 -2.02 -25.50
CA GLY A 614 -34.45 -2.57 -26.74
C GLY A 614 -34.42 -4.11 -26.81
N ARG A 615 -33.50 -4.65 -27.60
CA ARG A 615 -33.26 -6.10 -27.71
C ARG A 615 -31.78 -6.36 -27.47
N PHE A 616 -31.47 -7.02 -26.37
CA PHE A 616 -30.11 -7.46 -26.06
C PHE A 616 -29.76 -8.61 -27.01
N ALA A 617 -28.72 -8.45 -27.82
CA ALA A 617 -28.26 -9.44 -28.78
C ALA A 617 -26.79 -9.20 -29.12
N LEU A 618 -25.93 -10.17 -28.79
CA LEU A 618 -24.50 -10.08 -29.01
C LEU A 618 -24.15 -10.38 -30.47
N ALA A 619 -23.40 -9.49 -31.11
CA ALA A 619 -23.03 -9.67 -32.51
C ALA A 619 -21.80 -10.60 -32.69
N GLU A 620 -21.87 -11.56 -33.60
CA GLU A 620 -20.72 -12.39 -34.03
C GLU A 620 -19.55 -11.55 -34.59
N SER A 621 -19.85 -10.33 -35.07
CA SER A 621 -18.84 -9.38 -35.57
C SER A 621 -18.04 -8.68 -34.47
N GLY A 622 -18.44 -8.82 -33.20
CA GLY A 622 -17.87 -8.07 -32.09
C GLY A 622 -18.89 -7.15 -31.42
N ASP A 623 -18.78 -7.01 -30.10
CA ASP A 623 -19.65 -6.16 -29.28
C ASP A 623 -18.92 -5.70 -28.00
N SER A 624 -19.52 -4.75 -27.28
CA SER A 624 -19.08 -4.26 -25.98
C SER A 624 -20.20 -4.41 -24.96
N ILE A 625 -19.94 -5.20 -23.92
CA ILE A 625 -20.86 -5.48 -22.84
C ILE A 625 -20.48 -4.63 -21.64
N VAL A 626 -21.46 -3.98 -21.02
CA VAL A 626 -21.29 -3.22 -19.78
C VAL A 626 -22.22 -3.77 -18.70
N VAL A 627 -21.67 -4.04 -17.53
CA VAL A 627 -22.36 -4.50 -16.33
C VAL A 627 -22.38 -3.36 -15.31
N TYR A 628 -23.56 -3.02 -14.80
CA TYR A 628 -23.71 -1.90 -13.87
C TYR A 628 -24.87 -2.10 -12.89
N THR A 629 -24.86 -1.32 -11.82
CA THR A 629 -25.99 -1.15 -10.90
C THR A 629 -26.49 0.29 -10.92
N ARG A 630 -27.67 0.53 -10.34
CA ARG A 630 -28.24 1.87 -10.19
C ARG A 630 -28.51 2.18 -8.73
N ASP A 631 -28.13 3.40 -8.34
CA ASP A 631 -28.46 3.99 -7.05
C ASP A 631 -29.24 5.29 -7.31
N GLY A 632 -30.57 5.20 -7.20
CA GLY A 632 -31.46 6.23 -7.73
C GLY A 632 -31.28 6.43 -9.24
N ASN A 633 -30.80 7.61 -9.64
CA ASN A 633 -30.49 7.93 -11.04
C ASN A 633 -29.00 7.74 -11.40
N ALA A 634 -28.13 7.46 -10.43
CA ALA A 634 -26.71 7.28 -10.66
C ALA A 634 -26.45 5.88 -11.22
N THR A 635 -25.68 5.79 -12.29
CA THR A 635 -25.16 4.53 -12.83
C THR A 635 -23.80 4.27 -12.21
N LYS A 636 -23.63 3.09 -11.60
CA LYS A 636 -22.34 2.64 -11.05
C LYS A 636 -21.85 1.44 -11.88
N HIS A 637 -20.80 1.64 -12.67
CA HIS A 637 -20.28 0.59 -13.55
C HIS A 637 -19.45 -0.41 -12.74
N MET A 638 -19.69 -1.71 -12.98
CA MET A 638 -19.03 -2.80 -12.25
C MET A 638 -18.05 -3.56 -13.14
N ALA A 639 -18.44 -3.84 -14.38
CA ALA A 639 -17.59 -4.55 -15.33
C ALA A 639 -17.80 -4.06 -16.77
N ALA A 640 -16.79 -4.20 -17.61
CA ALA A 640 -16.91 -4.00 -19.04
C ALA A 640 -16.10 -5.05 -19.83
N PHE A 641 -16.69 -5.61 -20.88
CA PHE A 641 -16.06 -6.62 -21.71
C PHE A 641 -16.25 -6.26 -23.17
N SER A 642 -15.16 -6.08 -23.91
CA SER A 642 -15.23 -5.82 -25.36
C SER A 642 -14.51 -6.90 -26.14
N TYR A 643 -15.18 -7.41 -27.17
CA TYR A 643 -14.60 -8.32 -28.16
C TYR A 643 -14.76 -7.77 -29.59
N ALA A 644 -14.94 -6.46 -29.71
CA ALA A 644 -14.97 -5.75 -30.99
C ALA A 644 -13.62 -5.78 -31.74
N GLY A 645 -12.53 -6.13 -31.06
CA GLY A 645 -11.18 -6.23 -31.63
C GLY A 645 -10.46 -4.89 -31.86
N GLY A 646 -11.14 -3.76 -31.69
CA GLY A 646 -10.60 -2.41 -31.87
C GLY A 646 -10.16 -1.69 -30.58
N GLY A 647 -10.32 -2.31 -29.41
CA GLY A 647 -10.15 -1.63 -28.12
C GLY A 647 -11.31 -0.69 -27.76
N TRP A 648 -11.20 -0.03 -26.62
CA TRP A 648 -12.16 0.99 -26.17
C TRP A 648 -11.98 2.30 -26.96
N ARG A 649 -13.09 2.98 -27.27
CA ARG A 649 -13.08 4.26 -27.99
C ARG A 649 -12.79 5.43 -27.06
N ALA A 650 -12.26 6.51 -27.63
CA ALA A 650 -12.11 7.78 -26.92
C ALA A 650 -13.48 8.45 -26.66
N PRO A 651 -13.65 9.16 -25.52
CA PRO A 651 -14.84 9.95 -25.27
C PRO A 651 -14.95 11.16 -26.22
N GLY A 652 -16.16 11.71 -26.34
CA GLY A 652 -16.41 12.97 -27.04
C GLY A 652 -16.63 12.86 -28.56
N LEU A 653 -16.82 11.65 -29.10
CA LEU A 653 -17.29 11.47 -30.48
C LEU A 653 -18.78 11.79 -30.57
N ALA A 654 -19.27 12.10 -31.77
CA ALA A 654 -20.72 12.23 -31.99
C ALA A 654 -21.41 10.87 -31.88
N ASP A 655 -22.68 10.84 -31.43
CA ASP A 655 -23.43 9.61 -31.17
C ASP A 655 -23.44 8.63 -32.37
N ASP A 656 -23.42 9.12 -33.61
CA ASP A 656 -23.41 8.32 -34.84
C ASP A 656 -22.03 7.74 -35.22
N GLN A 657 -20.97 8.13 -34.51
CA GLN A 657 -19.59 7.71 -34.79
C GLN A 657 -19.13 6.52 -33.96
N TYR A 658 -19.80 6.19 -32.86
CA TYR A 658 -19.44 5.04 -32.02
C TYR A 658 -19.83 3.69 -32.65
N GLY A 659 -20.76 3.67 -33.61
CA GLY A 659 -21.26 2.42 -34.18
C GLY A 659 -22.11 1.63 -33.19
N THR A 660 -22.19 0.32 -33.37
CA THR A 660 -22.95 -0.60 -32.49
C THR A 660 -22.04 -1.53 -31.70
N ALA A 661 -20.81 -1.79 -32.16
CA ALA A 661 -19.91 -2.73 -31.51
C ALA A 661 -18.97 -2.09 -30.48
N ASP A 662 -18.77 -0.77 -30.55
CA ASP A 662 -17.74 -0.08 -29.78
C ASP A 662 -18.34 0.75 -28.65
N SER A 663 -17.64 0.82 -27.53
CA SER A 663 -17.93 1.69 -26.39
C SER A 663 -16.70 2.45 -25.93
N VAL A 664 -16.93 3.58 -25.26
CA VAL A 664 -15.94 4.20 -24.37
C VAL A 664 -15.84 3.34 -23.11
N LEU A 665 -14.64 3.20 -22.54
CA LEU A 665 -14.48 2.57 -21.24
C LEU A 665 -15.00 3.54 -20.15
N PRO A 666 -15.95 3.14 -19.28
CA PRO A 666 -16.30 3.94 -18.11
C PRO A 666 -15.07 4.25 -17.27
N LYS A 667 -14.94 5.51 -16.82
CA LYS A 667 -13.71 6.02 -16.20
C LYS A 667 -13.34 5.23 -14.93
N GLU A 668 -14.34 4.83 -14.16
CA GLU A 668 -14.19 4.02 -12.95
C GLU A 668 -13.67 2.60 -13.24
N LEU A 669 -13.76 2.11 -14.49
CA LEU A 669 -13.28 0.79 -14.89
C LEU A 669 -11.89 0.81 -15.54
N GLU A 670 -11.20 1.96 -15.54
CA GLU A 670 -9.87 2.10 -16.17
C GLU A 670 -8.77 1.28 -15.47
N GLN A 671 -8.89 1.08 -14.16
CA GLN A 671 -7.89 0.36 -13.35
C GLN A 671 -8.28 -1.11 -13.11
N VAL A 672 -9.57 -1.35 -12.82
CA VAL A 672 -10.15 -2.66 -12.50
C VAL A 672 -11.53 -2.78 -13.14
N GLY A 673 -11.97 -4.00 -13.46
CA GLY A 673 -13.33 -4.21 -13.97
C GLY A 673 -13.45 -4.41 -15.47
N ALA A 674 -12.41 -4.17 -16.27
CA ALA A 674 -12.54 -4.18 -17.73
C ALA A 674 -11.52 -5.03 -18.48
N VAL A 675 -11.98 -5.67 -19.56
CA VAL A 675 -11.12 -6.39 -20.49
C VAL A 675 -11.53 -6.12 -21.94
N SER A 676 -10.55 -5.89 -22.80
CA SER A 676 -10.75 -5.81 -24.24
C SER A 676 -9.92 -6.89 -24.93
N LEU A 677 -10.60 -7.72 -25.72
CA LEU A 677 -10.03 -8.87 -26.40
C LEU A 677 -10.12 -8.67 -27.92
N PRO A 678 -9.31 -9.42 -28.69
CA PRO A 678 -9.48 -9.53 -30.13
C PRO A 678 -10.91 -9.96 -30.52
N ARG A 679 -11.21 -10.02 -31.82
CA ARG A 679 -12.54 -10.46 -32.27
C ARG A 679 -12.60 -11.98 -32.43
N PHE A 680 -13.35 -12.64 -31.54
CA PHE A 680 -13.84 -14.02 -31.65
C PHE A 680 -15.33 -14.07 -31.22
N GLU A 681 -16.08 -15.07 -31.70
CA GLU A 681 -17.52 -15.23 -31.41
C GLU A 681 -17.83 -15.71 -29.97
N SER A 682 -16.86 -16.35 -29.31
CA SER A 682 -17.04 -16.90 -27.96
C SER A 682 -15.75 -16.85 -27.16
N TYR A 683 -15.85 -16.58 -25.86
CA TYR A 683 -14.74 -16.39 -24.95
C TYR A 683 -14.97 -17.05 -23.60
N VAL A 684 -13.93 -17.66 -23.05
CA VAL A 684 -13.94 -18.19 -21.68
C VAL A 684 -12.62 -17.90 -20.98
N TYR A 685 -12.72 -17.54 -19.71
CA TYR A 685 -11.60 -17.38 -18.82
C TYR A 685 -10.97 -18.73 -18.44
N LYS A 686 -9.63 -18.81 -18.49
CA LYS A 686 -8.82 -20.01 -18.23
C LYS A 686 -7.72 -19.78 -17.18
N GLY A 687 -7.68 -18.61 -16.56
CA GLY A 687 -6.70 -18.26 -15.54
C GLY A 687 -7.05 -18.79 -14.14
N PRO A 688 -6.30 -18.36 -13.11
CA PRO A 688 -6.54 -18.71 -11.72
C PRO A 688 -7.95 -18.32 -11.22
N THR A 689 -8.56 -19.20 -10.44
CA THR A 689 -9.88 -18.99 -9.82
C THR A 689 -9.83 -19.02 -8.29
N ASP A 690 -8.63 -19.00 -7.70
CA ASP A 690 -8.39 -18.96 -6.25
C ASP A 690 -7.41 -17.83 -5.94
N GLY A 691 -7.71 -17.04 -4.90
CA GLY A 691 -6.87 -15.93 -4.43
C GLY A 691 -7.68 -14.77 -3.86
N GLU A 692 -6.98 -13.71 -3.44
CA GLU A 692 -7.59 -12.45 -3.00
C GLU A 692 -8.32 -11.74 -4.15
N LYS A 693 -9.28 -10.88 -3.81
CA LYS A 693 -10.11 -10.13 -4.76
C LYS A 693 -9.25 -9.40 -5.79
N GLU A 694 -8.27 -8.62 -5.35
CA GLU A 694 -7.41 -7.80 -6.20
C GLU A 694 -6.54 -8.67 -7.12
N PHE A 695 -6.09 -9.83 -6.62
CA PHE A 695 -5.38 -10.81 -7.44
C PHE A 695 -6.28 -11.34 -8.56
N LEU A 696 -7.49 -11.77 -8.23
CA LEU A 696 -8.44 -12.31 -9.21
C LEU A 696 -8.89 -11.25 -10.22
N GLN A 697 -9.12 -10.02 -9.79
CA GLN A 697 -9.37 -8.87 -10.67
C GLN A 697 -8.24 -8.70 -11.69
N ARG A 698 -6.97 -8.69 -11.24
CA ARG A 698 -5.80 -8.61 -12.14
C ARG A 698 -5.75 -9.78 -13.11
N GLN A 699 -6.00 -11.01 -12.65
CA GLN A 699 -5.96 -12.18 -13.52
C GLN A 699 -7.09 -12.16 -14.56
N LEU A 700 -8.28 -11.68 -14.22
CA LEU A 700 -9.43 -11.56 -15.13
C LEU A 700 -9.22 -10.46 -16.18
N GLN A 701 -8.45 -9.41 -15.89
CA GLN A 701 -8.09 -8.38 -16.86
C GLN A 701 -6.92 -8.80 -17.78
N ASN A 702 -6.10 -9.77 -17.35
CA ASN A 702 -5.00 -10.26 -18.16
C ASN A 702 -5.53 -11.04 -19.38
N THR A 703 -5.38 -10.46 -20.57
CA THR A 703 -5.87 -11.02 -21.84
C THR A 703 -5.26 -12.39 -22.18
N SER A 704 -4.09 -12.74 -21.61
CA SER A 704 -3.44 -14.04 -21.81
C SER A 704 -4.20 -15.19 -21.12
N ASN A 705 -5.01 -14.88 -20.12
CA ASN A 705 -5.84 -15.86 -19.41
C ASN A 705 -7.16 -16.15 -20.14
N TRP A 706 -7.41 -15.53 -21.28
CA TRP A 706 -8.63 -15.69 -22.05
C TRP A 706 -8.42 -16.54 -23.29
N GLN A 707 -9.38 -17.43 -23.56
CA GLN A 707 -9.39 -18.24 -24.76
C GLN A 707 -10.62 -17.93 -25.61
N GLY A 708 -10.38 -17.50 -26.85
CA GLY A 708 -11.41 -17.21 -27.84
C GLY A 708 -11.62 -18.33 -28.85
N TYR A 709 -12.84 -18.43 -29.37
CA TYR A 709 -13.25 -19.43 -30.36
C TYR A 709 -14.18 -18.82 -31.41
N ASP A 710 -14.03 -19.26 -32.65
CA ASP A 710 -14.99 -19.00 -33.74
C ASP A 710 -15.87 -20.23 -33.98
N SER A 711 -17.13 -19.98 -34.30
CA SER A 711 -18.16 -20.97 -34.67
C SER A 711 -18.36 -22.08 -33.63
N SER A 712 -17.92 -21.85 -32.39
CA SER A 712 -17.94 -22.82 -31.29
C SER A 712 -18.34 -22.12 -30.01
N ARG A 713 -19.42 -22.61 -29.37
CA ARG A 713 -19.85 -22.13 -28.05
C ARG A 713 -18.85 -22.56 -26.98
N VAL A 714 -18.73 -21.76 -25.94
CA VAL A 714 -17.99 -22.12 -24.72
C VAL A 714 -18.95 -22.47 -23.58
N GLU A 715 -18.45 -23.25 -22.63
CA GLU A 715 -19.07 -23.39 -21.32
C GLU A 715 -18.38 -22.46 -20.33
N PRO A 716 -19.11 -21.82 -19.41
CA PRO A 716 -18.51 -21.05 -18.33
C PRO A 716 -17.67 -21.95 -17.41
N PRO A 717 -16.77 -21.39 -16.60
CA PRO A 717 -16.07 -22.15 -15.56
C PRO A 717 -17.09 -22.89 -14.67
N ARG A 718 -16.81 -24.16 -14.36
CA ARG A 718 -17.76 -25.05 -13.68
C ARG A 718 -17.75 -24.91 -12.16
N GLU A 719 -16.65 -24.43 -11.62
CA GLU A 719 -16.45 -24.26 -10.19
C GLU A 719 -16.47 -22.76 -9.87
N ASP A 720 -17.14 -22.40 -8.79
CA ASP A 720 -17.13 -21.04 -8.25
C ASP A 720 -15.69 -20.66 -7.88
N PHE A 721 -15.39 -19.36 -7.92
CA PHE A 721 -14.09 -18.85 -7.52
C PHE A 721 -13.94 -18.96 -6.00
N SER A 722 -12.72 -19.22 -5.55
CA SER A 722 -12.35 -19.22 -4.14
C SER A 722 -11.71 -17.86 -3.82
N VAL A 723 -12.55 -16.90 -3.44
CA VAL A 723 -12.13 -15.54 -3.11
C VAL A 723 -11.77 -15.49 -1.63
N GLN A 724 -10.52 -15.16 -1.33
CA GLN A 724 -10.02 -15.08 0.04
C GLN A 724 -10.38 -13.71 0.64
N SER A 725 -11.02 -13.69 1.80
CA SER A 725 -11.37 -12.47 2.55
C SER A 725 -10.20 -11.95 3.37
N SER A 726 -9.96 -10.63 3.37
CA SER A 726 -9.15 -9.96 4.39
C SER A 726 -9.89 -9.95 5.74
N GLN A 727 -9.64 -11.00 6.54
CA GLN A 727 -10.00 -11.24 7.95
C GLN A 727 -11.45 -11.64 8.35
N SER A 728 -11.61 -12.88 8.80
CA SER A 728 -12.01 -13.25 10.19
C SER A 728 -11.96 -14.78 10.32
N SER A 729 -11.15 -15.31 11.24
CA SER A 729 -11.13 -16.75 11.52
C SER A 729 -12.36 -17.14 12.35
N PRO A 730 -13.21 -18.09 11.92
CA PRO A 730 -14.26 -18.61 12.76
C PRO A 730 -13.70 -19.58 13.79
N SER A 731 -14.30 -19.52 14.98
CA SER A 731 -14.09 -20.41 16.11
C SER A 731 -14.12 -21.89 15.72
N SER A 732 -13.08 -22.61 16.17
CA SER A 732 -13.04 -24.05 16.48
C SER A 732 -14.25 -24.92 16.05
N ALA A 733 -14.11 -25.61 14.93
CA ALA A 733 -14.88 -26.82 14.64
C ALA A 733 -13.95 -28.04 14.71
N THR A 734 -14.16 -28.86 15.74
CA THR A 734 -13.52 -30.16 15.92
C THR A 734 -13.97 -31.12 14.83
N SER A 735 -13.10 -31.38 13.85
CA SER A 735 -13.26 -32.48 12.89
C SER A 735 -12.29 -33.60 13.24
N THR A 736 -12.81 -34.59 13.97
CA THR A 736 -12.18 -35.88 14.20
C THR A 736 -12.00 -36.65 12.89
N CYS A 737 -10.76 -36.94 12.50
CA CYS A 737 -10.47 -37.94 11.48
C CYS A 737 -10.36 -39.34 12.16
N PRO A 738 -11.08 -40.38 11.70
CA PRO A 738 -11.00 -41.71 12.29
C PRO A 738 -9.74 -42.43 11.82
N LEU A 739 -8.76 -42.55 12.71
CA LEU A 739 -7.60 -43.42 12.52
C LEU A 739 -8.04 -44.89 12.40
N SER A 740 -7.82 -45.47 11.23
CA SER A 740 -7.94 -46.91 11.04
C SER A 740 -6.81 -47.63 11.79
N ARG A 741 -7.23 -48.62 12.60
CA ARG A 741 -6.39 -49.54 13.37
C ARG A 741 -5.28 -50.17 12.51
N ARG A 742 -4.03 -50.02 12.95
CA ARG A 742 -3.08 -51.13 12.96
C ARG A 742 -2.55 -51.35 14.37
N GLN A 743 -2.91 -52.52 14.90
CA GLN A 743 -2.33 -53.10 16.10
C GLN A 743 -0.82 -53.22 15.92
N ILE A 744 -0.04 -52.78 16.90
CA ILE A 744 1.08 -53.56 17.47
C ILE A 744 1.20 -53.17 18.95
N THR A 745 1.41 -54.23 19.71
CA THR A 745 1.29 -54.47 21.14
C THR A 745 2.40 -53.83 21.99
N ASN A 746 2.02 -53.34 23.18
CA ASN A 746 2.72 -53.20 24.47
C ASN A 746 4.26 -53.11 24.54
N VAL A 747 4.75 -52.14 25.31
CA VAL A 747 5.58 -52.25 26.55
C VAL A 747 5.69 -50.81 27.13
N LEU A 748 4.89 -50.43 28.13
CA LEU A 748 5.12 -50.46 29.59
C LEU A 748 6.35 -49.66 30.11
N MET A 749 6.04 -48.45 30.60
CA MET A 749 6.48 -47.73 31.82
C MET A 749 7.94 -47.62 32.29
N VAL A 750 8.15 -46.49 32.99
CA VAL A 750 9.18 -46.12 34.00
C VAL A 750 10.45 -45.52 33.38
N GLY A 751 10.97 -44.37 33.78
CA GLY A 751 10.63 -43.40 34.82
C GLY A 751 11.84 -42.48 35.05
N VAL A 752 11.56 -41.19 35.25
CA VAL A 752 12.20 -40.24 36.20
C VAL A 752 13.72 -40.34 36.49
N ALA A 753 14.37 -39.20 36.22
CA ALA A 753 15.40 -38.50 37.03
C ALA A 753 16.92 -38.78 36.88
N VAL A 754 17.59 -37.66 36.56
CA VAL A 754 18.74 -37.05 37.28
C VAL A 754 20.17 -37.45 36.87
N VAL A 755 20.80 -36.49 36.19
CA VAL A 755 22.12 -35.83 36.42
C VAL A 755 23.24 -36.65 37.08
N ARG A 756 24.35 -36.86 36.36
CA ARG A 756 25.71 -36.33 36.67
C ARG A 756 26.78 -36.89 35.71
N LEU A 757 27.34 -35.98 34.90
CA LEU A 757 28.76 -35.60 34.75
C LEU A 757 29.89 -36.65 34.96
N LEU A 758 30.90 -36.51 34.06
CA LEU A 758 32.27 -37.05 34.03
C LEU A 758 32.39 -38.48 33.47
N GLY A 759 33.24 -38.82 32.50
CA GLY A 759 34.38 -38.15 31.88
C GLY A 759 35.41 -39.24 31.49
N TRP A 760 35.78 -39.27 30.21
CA TRP A 760 37.01 -39.81 29.61
C TRP A 760 37.24 -41.34 29.54
N SER A 761 37.25 -41.83 28.30
CA SER A 761 38.41 -42.51 27.70
C SER A 761 38.38 -42.34 26.19
#